data_AF-A0A932RCE1-F1
#
_entry.id   AF-A0A932RCE1-F1
#
_cell.length_a   1.000
_cell.length_b   1.000
_cell.length_c   1.000
_cell.angle_alpha   90.00
_cell.angle_beta   90.00
_cell.angle_gamma   90.00
#
_symmetry.space_group_name_H-M   'P 1'
#
loop_
_entity.id
_entity.type
_entity.pdbx_description
1 polymer ?
#
loop_
_entity_poly.entity_id
_entity_poly.type
_entity_poly.pdbx_seq_one_letter_code
_entity_poly.pdbx_strand_id
1 'polypeptide(L)'
;MTHTSARLLEFETLRELLEGYASSPLGRRRIAGLQPSLDRAWIDTQQQLTTEIREFRRVGGRFEFAGLPEVAKLLERSQISGATLETGEIRDIVLVADRASEWREIVRQPPAAMRSEWTAVAALSAGIQDFTDFLRSFRNKILPDGTLDDRASPELSRIRREIEKQKRLIQESLRGYLRRLAEGGAVQDELVTIRGERFVIPVKVEQKRRVQGVVHGASSSGQTVFVEPLETIEQNNELVRLLDEELAEVHRILLEMTRRIGENADAILAAAEILAELELQFAKARFAEDYNCVAVSLCGDGRPRPSMASEARQRVEQESRVEKASRVEQGFSPANQPQGKEGALAPEVSRLILHRARHPLLERNLKLKNAAIVPVSVELEGDRRQLVITGPNTGGKTVTLKTLGLLALMAQSGIPVPADRAEMPVFDVILADIGDYQSIEQNLSTFSAHVTNIDFISRTATPQSLVLLDELGSSTDPEEGAALAVAIAEHFRKIGCMSVISTHHTSLKVYGANTTGVINAAVGFNETTLQPTYELKIGVPGASAGINIAQRLGLNPEIITSARGRLSTQTQDVGKFLDRLHAELREADTLRAKLQAREKELEREKQQLAAEGRKEQQAKIREMEKKLETLFRDFEYHAREAVNAVQDRAAAQKLSKDAERRIAKLRREFRERFDSTVVAHATGSDRDDPHAQPTLVKHVAEGDTVKLKSMGRAGVVKKKIDENHFEVEIGSMKMRIAREDIAEVIARVSDSPVKAARARGINVSLESDVSDLKMPTEINVIGQNVDDATREVEKFVDRAFLAGMPKVRIVHGSGMGILRKALRQYLQKHPHVATVTEPPQNEGGGGATVVELRV
;
A
#
# COMPACT_ATOMS: atom_id res chain seq x y z
N MET A 1 23.60 4.63 16.11
CA MET A 1 23.56 3.20 16.44
C MET A 1 24.97 2.63 16.29
N THR A 2 25.62 2.17 17.35
CA THR A 2 27.02 1.70 17.32
C THR A 2 27.18 0.24 16.89
N HIS A 3 26.08 -0.51 16.72
CA HIS A 3 26.10 -1.94 16.42
C HIS A 3 25.01 -2.30 15.39
N THR A 4 25.22 -1.96 14.13
CA THR A 4 24.27 -2.29 13.04
C THR A 4 24.92 -3.19 12.00
N SER A 5 24.22 -4.25 11.58
CA SER A 5 24.65 -5.12 10.47
C SER A 5 24.51 -4.46 9.09
N ALA A 6 24.54 -3.13 8.99
CA ALA A 6 24.31 -2.36 7.77
C ALA A 6 25.26 -2.74 6.62
N ARG A 7 26.54 -3.01 6.94
CA ARG A 7 27.53 -3.48 5.96
C ARG A 7 27.18 -4.88 5.41
N LEU A 8 26.80 -5.81 6.29
CA LEU A 8 26.39 -7.18 5.92
C LEU A 8 25.10 -7.19 5.08
N LEU A 9 24.22 -6.22 5.34
CA LEU A 9 22.94 -6.02 4.64
C LEU A 9 23.08 -5.11 3.41
N GLU A 10 24.30 -4.79 2.98
CA GLU A 10 24.58 -4.06 1.74
C GLU A 10 24.02 -2.62 1.69
N PHE A 11 23.81 -1.99 2.85
CA PHE A 11 23.25 -0.64 2.95
C PHE A 11 24.19 0.43 2.37
N GLU A 12 25.50 0.29 2.54
CA GLU A 12 26.49 1.21 1.93
C GLU A 12 26.43 1.14 0.40
N THR A 13 26.31 -0.07 -0.17
CA THR A 13 26.16 -0.26 -1.62
C THR A 13 24.83 0.29 -2.14
N LEU A 14 23.77 0.26 -1.32
CA LEU A 14 22.53 0.96 -1.64
C LEU A 14 22.72 2.49 -1.65
N ARG A 15 23.47 3.04 -0.69
CA ARG A 15 23.79 4.48 -0.67
C ARG A 15 24.60 4.89 -1.90
N GLU A 16 25.59 4.11 -2.31
CA GLU A 16 26.33 4.31 -3.56
C GLU A 16 25.39 4.27 -4.80
N LEU A 17 24.40 3.37 -4.81
CA LEU A 17 23.38 3.34 -5.86
C LEU A 17 22.53 4.63 -5.85
N LEU A 18 22.12 5.12 -4.68
CA LEU A 18 21.37 6.36 -4.54
C LEU A 18 22.18 7.60 -4.93
N GLU A 19 23.48 7.65 -4.62
CA GLU A 19 24.37 8.74 -5.02
C GLU A 19 24.42 8.94 -6.54
N GLY A 20 24.23 7.87 -7.32
CA GLY A 20 24.10 7.93 -8.78
C GLY A 20 22.89 8.74 -9.28
N TYR A 21 21.91 9.01 -8.42
CA TYR A 21 20.74 9.83 -8.74
C TYR A 21 20.93 11.32 -8.40
N ALA A 22 22.00 11.68 -7.67
CA ALA A 22 22.36 13.06 -7.36
C ALA A 22 23.37 13.62 -8.37
N SER A 23 23.13 14.86 -8.77
CA SER A 23 23.90 15.61 -9.74
C SER A 23 24.90 16.58 -9.12
N SER A 24 24.66 17.01 -7.87
CA SER A 24 25.52 17.98 -7.18
C SER A 24 26.40 17.35 -6.09
N PRO A 25 27.57 17.94 -5.79
CA PRO A 25 28.35 17.64 -4.59
C PRO A 25 27.53 17.73 -3.28
N LEU A 26 26.66 18.75 -3.13
CA LEU A 26 25.83 18.92 -1.93
C LEU A 26 24.89 17.73 -1.70
N GLY A 27 24.17 17.30 -2.74
CA GLY A 27 23.26 16.16 -2.67
C GLY A 27 24.00 14.83 -2.43
N ARG A 28 25.15 14.62 -3.07
CA ARG A 28 25.97 13.43 -2.83
C ARG A 28 26.46 13.35 -1.39
N ARG A 29 26.96 14.45 -0.82
CA ARG A 29 27.33 14.53 0.61
C ARG A 29 26.12 14.20 1.50
N ARG A 30 24.93 14.70 1.16
CA ARG A 30 23.71 14.44 1.94
C ARG A 30 23.30 12.97 1.91
N ILE A 31 23.39 12.30 0.75
CA ILE A 31 23.14 10.86 0.61
C ILE A 31 24.22 10.04 1.34
N ALA A 32 25.48 10.47 1.28
CA ALA A 32 26.58 9.84 2.02
C ALA A 32 26.41 9.99 3.55
N GLY A 33 25.70 11.02 4.02
CA GLY A 33 25.36 11.20 5.43
C GLY A 33 24.14 10.41 5.90
N LEU A 34 23.45 9.69 5.01
CA LEU A 34 22.17 9.06 5.34
C LEU A 34 22.34 7.88 6.30
N GLN A 35 21.58 7.89 7.38
CA GLN A 35 21.60 6.85 8.43
C GLN A 35 20.17 6.49 8.87
N PRO A 36 19.94 5.25 9.33
CA PRO A 36 18.67 4.86 9.93
C PRO A 36 18.36 5.68 11.19
N SER A 37 17.12 6.13 11.31
CA SER A 37 16.59 6.86 12.47
C SER A 37 15.67 5.96 13.31
N LEU A 38 15.49 6.34 14.58
CA LEU A 38 14.47 5.82 15.48
C LEU A 38 13.28 6.78 15.64
N ASP A 39 13.41 8.00 15.13
CA ASP A 39 12.35 9.00 15.20
C ASP A 39 11.29 8.72 14.13
N ARG A 40 10.15 8.19 14.59
CA ARG A 40 8.98 7.91 13.74
C ARG A 40 8.48 9.14 13.00
N ALA A 41 8.38 10.29 13.69
CA ALA A 41 7.85 11.51 13.08
C ALA A 41 8.78 12.00 11.95
N TRP A 42 10.10 11.88 12.16
CA TRP A 42 11.07 12.15 11.12
C TRP A 42 10.94 11.19 9.94
N ILE A 43 10.80 9.87 10.16
CA ILE A 43 10.65 8.89 9.08
C ILE A 43 9.36 9.16 8.28
N ASP A 44 8.24 9.38 8.95
CA ASP A 44 6.95 9.66 8.29
C ASP A 44 7.06 10.94 7.44
N THR A 45 7.70 11.99 7.96
CA THR A 45 7.98 13.23 7.21
C THR A 45 8.84 12.96 5.97
N GLN A 46 9.86 12.10 6.08
CA GLN A 46 10.72 11.74 4.95
C GLN A 46 9.98 10.95 3.86
N GLN A 47 9.12 10.00 4.25
CA GLN A 47 8.27 9.26 3.32
C GLN A 47 7.27 10.18 2.61
N GLN A 48 6.70 11.15 3.35
CA GLN A 48 5.80 12.16 2.79
C GLN A 48 6.51 13.09 1.81
N LEU A 49 7.68 13.62 2.18
CA LEU A 49 8.52 14.47 1.31
C LEU A 49 8.82 13.77 -0.02
N THR A 50 9.27 12.51 0.02
CA THR A 50 9.56 11.76 -1.21
C THR A 50 8.29 11.54 -2.04
N THR A 51 7.13 11.34 -1.40
CA THR A 51 5.84 11.15 -2.09
C THR A 51 5.39 12.43 -2.80
N GLU A 52 5.46 13.58 -2.13
CA GLU A 52 5.13 14.89 -2.70
C GLU A 52 6.06 15.24 -3.89
N ILE A 53 7.37 15.03 -3.74
CA ILE A 53 8.36 15.27 -4.82
C ILE A 53 8.14 14.32 -6.01
N ARG A 54 7.79 13.06 -5.77
CA ARG A 54 7.46 12.11 -6.84
C ARG A 54 6.23 12.55 -7.63
N GLU A 55 5.20 13.07 -6.97
CA GLU A 55 4.04 13.63 -7.66
C GLU A 55 4.41 14.89 -8.46
N PHE A 56 5.19 15.81 -7.88
CA PHE A 56 5.71 16.99 -8.59
C PHE A 56 6.38 16.61 -9.91
N ARG A 57 7.26 15.61 -9.88
CA ARG A 57 7.93 15.12 -11.08
C ARG A 57 6.97 14.47 -12.08
N ARG A 58 5.98 13.70 -11.59
CA ARG A 58 4.97 13.04 -12.43
C ARG A 58 4.08 14.04 -13.19
N VAL A 59 3.75 15.18 -12.58
CA VAL A 59 2.98 16.25 -13.25
C VAL A 59 3.83 17.14 -14.17
N GLY A 60 5.11 16.81 -14.35
CA GLY A 60 6.04 17.52 -15.24
C GLY A 60 6.88 18.60 -14.57
N GLY A 61 6.82 18.71 -13.24
CA GLY A 61 7.69 19.58 -12.46
C GLY A 61 9.16 19.24 -12.63
N ARG A 62 10.01 20.27 -12.78
CA ARG A 62 11.45 20.13 -12.95
C ARG A 62 12.17 21.15 -12.09
N PHE A 63 13.30 20.74 -11.53
CA PHE A 63 14.24 21.59 -10.84
C PHE A 63 15.64 21.04 -11.08
N GLU A 64 16.61 21.91 -11.36
CA GLU A 64 17.97 21.53 -11.70
C GLU A 64 18.91 21.78 -10.52
N PHE A 65 19.56 20.71 -10.05
CA PHE A 65 20.56 20.77 -8.98
C PHE A 65 22.00 20.78 -9.53
N ALA A 66 22.17 20.73 -10.84
CA ALA A 66 23.48 20.56 -11.47
C ALA A 66 24.43 21.70 -11.09
N GLY A 67 25.64 21.34 -10.63
CA GLY A 67 26.70 22.30 -10.33
C GLY A 67 26.57 23.02 -8.98
N LEU A 68 25.66 22.63 -8.08
CA LEU A 68 25.58 23.21 -6.73
C LEU A 68 26.81 22.83 -5.86
N PRO A 69 27.69 23.78 -5.51
CA PRO A 69 28.94 23.49 -4.81
C PRO A 69 28.77 23.51 -3.28
N GLU A 70 29.76 22.95 -2.57
CA GLU A 70 29.85 23.04 -1.12
C GLU A 70 30.39 24.41 -0.70
N VAL A 71 29.52 25.27 -0.14
CA VAL A 71 29.85 26.66 0.17
C VAL A 71 30.13 26.95 1.64
N ALA A 72 29.94 25.98 2.55
CA ALA A 72 30.03 26.20 4.01
C ALA A 72 31.35 26.88 4.44
N LYS A 73 32.49 26.37 3.97
CA LYS A 73 33.81 26.94 4.27
C LYS A 73 34.02 28.34 3.68
N LEU A 74 33.40 28.61 2.52
CA LEU A 74 33.49 29.93 1.88
C LEU A 74 32.66 30.96 2.65
N LEU A 75 31.50 30.55 3.16
CA LEU A 75 30.64 31.38 4.00
C LEU A 75 31.31 31.71 5.34
N GLU A 76 31.93 30.73 6.00
CA GLU A 76 32.74 30.96 7.21
C GLU A 76 33.87 31.98 6.95
N ARG A 77 34.60 31.84 5.84
CA ARG A 77 35.65 32.80 5.44
C ARG A 77 35.07 34.20 5.18
N SER A 78 33.90 34.30 4.57
CA SER A 78 33.27 35.59 4.23
C SER A 78 32.85 36.42 5.46
N GLN A 79 32.65 35.77 6.60
CA GLN A 79 32.32 36.42 7.87
C GLN A 79 33.55 37.01 8.57
N ILE A 80 34.78 36.62 8.18
CA ILE A 80 36.01 37.15 8.75
C ILE A 80 36.25 38.57 8.23
N SER A 81 36.41 39.52 9.15
CA SER A 81 36.65 40.93 8.80
C SER A 81 37.92 41.08 7.95
N GLY A 82 37.78 41.65 6.75
CA GLY A 82 38.88 41.90 5.83
C GLY A 82 39.27 40.71 4.95
N ALA A 83 38.59 39.56 5.08
CA ALA A 83 38.76 38.46 4.14
C ALA A 83 38.16 38.81 2.77
N THR A 84 38.77 38.28 1.71
CA THR A 84 38.30 38.42 0.33
C THR A 84 38.12 37.04 -0.29
N LEU A 85 37.00 36.89 -1.00
CA LEU A 85 36.72 35.73 -1.84
C LEU A 85 37.10 36.04 -3.29
N GLU A 86 37.54 35.01 -4.00
CA GLU A 86 37.81 35.09 -5.44
C GLU A 86 36.50 35.12 -6.24
N THR A 87 36.58 35.55 -7.51
CA THR A 87 35.39 35.66 -8.38
C THR A 87 34.65 34.33 -8.55
N GLY A 88 35.39 33.22 -8.67
CA GLY A 88 34.82 31.88 -8.76
C GLY A 88 34.08 31.46 -7.49
N GLU A 89 34.66 31.74 -6.32
CA GLU A 89 34.05 31.45 -5.02
C GLU A 89 32.75 32.25 -4.81
N ILE A 90 32.74 33.53 -5.22
CA ILE A 90 31.54 34.39 -5.15
C ILE A 90 30.46 33.88 -6.11
N ARG A 91 30.82 33.52 -7.35
CA ARG A 91 29.88 32.94 -8.32
C ARG A 91 29.19 31.69 -7.76
N ASP A 92 29.97 30.81 -7.16
CA ASP A 92 29.50 29.55 -6.60
C ASP A 92 28.48 29.77 -5.46
N ILE A 93 28.70 30.77 -4.61
CA ILE A 93 27.75 31.18 -3.56
C ILE A 93 26.48 31.80 -4.15
N VAL A 94 26.63 32.68 -5.14
CA VAL A 94 25.50 33.32 -5.83
C VAL A 94 24.63 32.28 -6.54
N LEU A 95 25.24 31.25 -7.13
CA LEU A 95 24.52 30.14 -7.75
C LEU A 95 23.61 29.41 -6.75
N VAL A 96 24.10 29.12 -5.55
CA VAL A 96 23.29 28.49 -4.48
C VAL A 96 22.09 29.37 -4.11
N ALA A 97 22.31 30.67 -3.89
CA ALA A 97 21.24 31.61 -3.55
C ALA A 97 20.21 31.79 -4.69
N ASP A 98 20.67 31.76 -5.95
CA ASP A 98 19.83 31.82 -7.14
C ASP A 98 18.93 30.59 -7.26
N ARG A 99 19.51 29.39 -7.14
CA ARG A 99 18.75 28.12 -7.14
C ARG A 99 17.76 28.03 -5.96
N ALA A 100 18.14 28.51 -4.78
CA ALA A 100 17.24 28.57 -3.63
C ALA A 100 16.04 29.50 -3.90
N SER A 101 16.28 30.63 -4.55
CA SER A 101 15.22 31.58 -4.92
C SER A 101 14.27 31.00 -5.98
N GLU A 102 14.82 30.32 -6.99
CA GLU A 102 14.03 29.59 -7.99
C GLU A 102 13.13 28.53 -7.33
N TRP A 103 13.69 27.72 -6.42
CA TRP A 103 12.91 26.73 -5.69
C TRP A 103 11.79 27.35 -4.85
N ARG A 104 12.09 28.45 -4.15
CA ARG A 104 11.10 29.18 -3.35
C ARG A 104 9.93 29.69 -4.20
N GLU A 105 10.18 30.10 -5.44
CA GLU A 105 9.12 30.51 -6.36
C GLU A 105 8.26 29.30 -6.81
N ILE A 106 8.89 28.16 -7.10
CA ILE A 106 8.18 26.91 -7.42
C ILE A 106 7.26 26.49 -6.27
N VAL A 107 7.71 26.59 -5.03
CA VAL A 107 6.90 26.23 -3.85
C VAL A 107 5.74 27.21 -3.63
N ARG A 108 5.93 28.50 -3.94
CA ARG A 108 4.85 29.50 -3.88
C ARG A 108 3.80 29.30 -4.98
N GLN A 109 4.22 28.84 -6.14
CA GLN A 109 3.38 28.61 -7.32
C GLN A 109 3.54 27.19 -7.84
N PRO A 110 3.08 26.16 -7.08
CA PRO A 110 3.23 24.77 -7.50
C PRO A 110 2.41 24.51 -8.78
N PRO A 111 2.81 23.52 -9.62
CA PRO A 111 2.08 23.20 -10.85
C PRO A 111 0.59 22.90 -10.57
N ALA A 112 -0.31 23.54 -11.33
CA ALA A 112 -1.76 23.45 -11.12
C ALA A 112 -2.37 22.03 -11.25
N ALA A 113 -1.63 21.09 -11.83
CA ALA A 113 -2.03 19.69 -11.97
C ALA A 113 -1.77 18.83 -10.73
N MET A 114 -1.10 19.37 -9.70
CA MET A 114 -0.90 18.70 -8.40
C MET A 114 -2.24 18.47 -7.71
N ARG A 115 -2.43 17.26 -7.16
CA ARG A 115 -3.63 16.86 -6.43
C ARG A 115 -3.44 16.92 -4.92
N SER A 116 -2.23 16.64 -4.44
CA SER A 116 -1.90 16.61 -3.01
C SER A 116 -1.48 17.99 -2.50
N GLU A 117 -1.79 18.28 -1.24
CA GLU A 117 -1.31 19.47 -0.55
C GLU A 117 0.19 19.34 -0.23
N TRP A 118 1.00 20.33 -0.61
CA TRP A 118 2.46 20.36 -0.43
C TRP A 118 2.86 20.70 1.01
N THR A 119 2.37 19.95 1.99
CA THR A 119 2.58 20.32 3.40
C THR A 119 4.01 20.07 3.85
N ALA A 120 4.58 18.91 3.55
CA ALA A 120 5.94 18.57 3.98
C ALA A 120 6.99 19.35 3.19
N VAL A 121 6.83 19.47 1.87
CA VAL A 121 7.74 20.25 1.03
C VAL A 121 7.68 21.74 1.36
N ALA A 122 6.50 22.30 1.62
CA ALA A 122 6.40 23.69 2.06
C ALA A 122 7.04 23.91 3.43
N ALA A 123 6.85 22.98 4.38
CA ALA A 123 7.48 23.05 5.70
C ALA A 123 9.01 23.02 5.60
N LEU A 124 9.58 22.12 4.79
CA LEU A 124 11.02 22.06 4.53
C LEU A 124 11.52 23.36 3.87
N SER A 125 10.77 23.90 2.91
CA SER A 125 11.16 25.08 2.14
C SER A 125 10.94 26.40 2.87
N ALA A 126 10.21 26.40 3.99
CA ALA A 126 9.93 27.60 4.78
C ALA A 126 11.20 28.26 5.34
N GLY A 127 12.29 27.50 5.50
CA GLY A 127 13.59 28.02 5.92
C GLY A 127 14.32 28.84 4.85
N ILE A 128 13.87 28.81 3.59
CA ILE A 128 14.50 29.59 2.51
C ILE A 128 14.02 31.04 2.55
N GLN A 129 14.96 31.95 2.84
CA GLN A 129 14.71 33.38 2.87
C GLN A 129 14.59 34.00 1.47
N ASP A 130 14.24 35.28 1.42
CA ASP A 130 14.17 36.03 0.18
C ASP A 130 15.54 36.58 -0.20
N PHE A 131 16.15 36.05 -1.26
CA PHE A 131 17.43 36.55 -1.77
C PHE A 131 17.29 37.57 -2.90
N THR A 132 16.09 38.12 -3.18
CA THR A 132 15.88 39.03 -4.31
C THR A 132 16.81 40.25 -4.28
N ASP A 133 16.92 40.90 -3.12
CA ASP A 133 17.78 42.08 -2.96
C ASP A 133 19.27 41.70 -2.96
N PHE A 134 19.61 40.56 -2.34
CA PHE A 134 20.95 39.99 -2.38
C PHE A 134 21.40 39.75 -3.83
N LEU A 135 20.64 38.96 -4.60
CA LEU A 135 20.92 38.61 -6.00
C LEU A 135 20.95 39.84 -6.92
N ARG A 136 20.06 40.82 -6.71
CA ARG A 136 20.09 42.08 -7.46
C ARG A 136 21.43 42.80 -7.31
N SER A 137 22.06 42.67 -6.15
CA SER A 137 23.32 43.31 -5.80
C SER A 137 24.55 42.73 -6.53
N PHE A 138 24.45 41.48 -7.02
CA PHE A 138 25.47 40.77 -7.81
C PHE A 138 25.16 40.73 -9.31
N ARG A 139 23.95 41.12 -9.71
CA ARG A 139 23.52 41.13 -11.11
C ARG A 139 24.45 42.02 -11.94
N ASN A 140 24.87 41.53 -13.10
CA ASN A 140 25.79 42.21 -14.04
C ASN A 140 27.18 42.53 -13.47
N LYS A 141 27.62 41.86 -12.39
CA LYS A 141 28.98 42.03 -11.84
C LYS A 141 29.90 40.86 -12.18
N ILE A 142 29.38 39.63 -12.17
CA ILE A 142 30.15 38.42 -12.46
C ILE A 142 29.55 37.74 -13.68
N LEU A 143 30.41 37.45 -14.66
CA LEU A 143 30.04 36.76 -15.88
C LEU A 143 29.97 35.24 -15.65
N PRO A 144 29.25 34.48 -16.51
CA PRO A 144 29.12 33.03 -16.36
C PRO A 144 30.45 32.27 -16.35
N ASP A 145 31.48 32.80 -17.02
CA ASP A 145 32.83 32.24 -17.05
C ASP A 145 33.64 32.47 -15.75
N GLY A 146 33.07 33.20 -14.78
CA GLY A 146 33.72 33.53 -13.51
C GLY A 146 34.62 34.76 -13.59
N THR A 147 34.57 35.55 -14.67
CA THR A 147 35.28 36.83 -14.76
C THR A 147 34.42 37.99 -14.25
N LEU A 148 35.08 39.05 -13.81
CA LEU A 148 34.41 40.28 -13.35
C LEU A 148 34.04 41.15 -14.56
N ASP A 149 32.77 41.52 -14.66
CA ASP A 149 32.23 42.36 -15.73
C ASP A 149 32.87 43.76 -15.69
N ASP A 150 33.14 44.35 -16.86
CA ASP A 150 33.67 45.72 -16.98
C ASP A 150 32.78 46.76 -16.29
N ARG A 151 31.48 46.48 -16.17
CA ARG A 151 30.46 47.36 -15.57
C ARG A 151 30.21 47.03 -14.10
N ALA A 152 31.03 46.18 -13.48
CA ALA A 152 30.91 45.86 -12.06
C ALA A 152 31.02 47.11 -11.16
N SER A 153 31.84 48.09 -11.56
CA SER A 153 31.82 49.45 -11.04
C SER A 153 32.05 50.50 -12.16
N PRO A 154 31.55 51.73 -11.99
CA PRO A 154 31.84 52.83 -12.91
C PRO A 154 33.34 53.14 -12.99
N GLU A 155 34.06 53.08 -11.87
CA GLU A 155 35.51 53.28 -11.83
C GLU A 155 36.25 52.19 -12.62
N LEU A 156 35.92 50.91 -12.44
CA LEU A 156 36.55 49.81 -13.16
C LEU A 156 36.34 49.93 -14.68
N SER A 157 35.11 50.28 -15.10
CA SER A 157 34.81 50.48 -16.51
C SER A 157 35.63 51.62 -17.12
N ARG A 158 35.85 52.69 -16.35
CA ARG A 158 36.70 53.81 -16.75
C ARG A 158 38.16 53.37 -16.86
N ILE A 159 38.71 52.71 -15.83
CA ILE A 159 40.11 52.25 -15.80
C ILE A 159 40.39 51.30 -16.96
N ARG A 160 39.53 50.29 -17.20
CA ARG A 160 39.70 49.34 -18.32
C ARG A 160 39.68 50.03 -19.70
N ARG A 161 38.84 51.05 -19.88
CA ARG A 161 38.84 51.87 -21.12
C ARG A 161 40.12 52.69 -21.25
N GLU A 162 40.64 53.25 -20.17
CA GLU A 162 41.90 53.98 -20.15
C GLU A 162 43.09 53.06 -20.44
N ILE A 163 43.12 51.84 -19.88
CA ILE A 163 44.10 50.79 -20.19
C ILE A 163 44.09 50.45 -21.67
N GLU A 164 42.93 50.15 -22.25
CA GLU A 164 42.82 49.81 -23.67
C GLU A 164 43.21 50.99 -24.58
N LYS A 165 42.87 52.22 -24.19
CA LYS A 165 43.33 53.43 -24.89
C LYS A 165 44.86 53.54 -24.83
N GLN A 166 45.47 53.33 -23.67
CA GLN A 166 46.93 53.42 -23.54
C GLN A 166 47.66 52.31 -24.28
N LYS A 167 47.17 51.06 -24.23
CA LYS A 167 47.71 49.97 -25.03
C LYS A 167 47.75 50.33 -26.53
N ARG A 168 46.68 50.94 -27.06
CA ARG A 168 46.64 51.39 -28.47
C ARG A 168 47.66 52.48 -28.74
N LEU A 169 47.75 53.50 -27.87
CA LEU A 169 48.70 54.60 -28.02
C LEU A 169 50.16 54.11 -28.00
N ILE A 170 50.50 53.19 -27.10
CA ILE A 170 51.85 52.59 -27.02
C ILE A 170 52.13 51.77 -28.29
N GLN A 171 51.18 50.94 -28.75
CA GLN A 171 51.34 50.16 -29.97
C GLN A 171 51.53 51.05 -31.21
N GLU A 172 50.79 52.15 -31.33
CA GLU A 172 50.93 53.13 -32.41
C GLU A 172 52.30 53.82 -32.36
N SER A 173 52.74 54.24 -31.15
CA SER A 173 54.06 54.85 -30.93
C SER A 173 55.20 53.89 -31.29
N LEU A 174 55.14 52.64 -30.82
CA LEU A 174 56.12 51.60 -31.13
C LEU A 174 56.12 51.23 -32.62
N ARG A 175 54.96 51.16 -33.27
CA ARG A 175 54.88 50.92 -34.73
C ARG A 175 55.48 52.09 -35.51
N GLY A 176 55.22 53.33 -35.10
CA GLY A 176 55.83 54.53 -35.70
C GLY A 176 57.35 54.56 -35.51
N TYR A 177 57.83 54.17 -34.33
CA TYR A 177 59.25 54.04 -34.03
C TYR A 177 59.91 52.91 -34.84
N LEU A 178 59.26 51.75 -34.95
CA LEU A 178 59.71 50.61 -35.77
C LEU A 178 59.79 50.96 -37.25
N ARG A 179 58.81 51.68 -37.82
CA ARG A 179 58.84 52.14 -39.22
C ARG A 179 60.05 53.05 -39.50
N ARG A 180 60.32 54.02 -38.62
CA ARG A 180 61.51 54.90 -38.73
C ARG A 180 62.83 54.13 -38.65
N LEU A 181 62.89 53.07 -37.84
CA LEU A 181 64.06 52.20 -37.74
C LEU A 181 64.21 51.23 -38.92
N ALA A 182 63.10 50.78 -39.51
CA ALA A 182 63.08 49.89 -40.68
C ALA A 182 63.56 50.62 -41.94
N GLU A 183 63.21 51.90 -42.11
CA GLU A 183 63.78 52.78 -43.15
C GLU A 183 65.32 52.90 -43.05
N GLY A 184 65.89 52.67 -41.86
CA GLY A 184 67.33 52.61 -41.59
C GLY A 184 67.96 51.21 -41.60
N GLY A 185 67.24 50.18 -42.05
CA GLY A 185 67.73 48.80 -42.25
C GLY A 185 68.08 48.03 -40.97
N ALA A 186 67.44 48.34 -39.83
CA ALA A 186 67.86 47.85 -38.51
C ALA A 186 67.01 46.72 -37.89
N VAL A 187 65.84 46.37 -38.45
CA VAL A 187 64.91 45.41 -37.83
C VAL A 187 64.31 44.50 -38.90
N GLN A 188 64.30 43.17 -38.66
CA GLN A 188 63.74 42.17 -39.59
C GLN A 188 62.25 41.87 -39.33
N ASP A 189 61.78 41.92 -38.08
CA ASP A 189 60.40 41.60 -37.69
C ASP A 189 59.72 42.83 -37.04
N GLU A 190 58.61 43.29 -37.62
CA GLU A 190 57.77 44.38 -37.08
C GLU A 190 56.91 43.92 -35.89
N LEU A 191 57.51 43.24 -34.91
CA LEU A 191 56.76 42.58 -33.85
C LEU A 191 56.93 43.29 -32.51
N VAL A 192 55.88 43.98 -32.09
CA VAL A 192 55.74 44.52 -30.73
C VAL A 192 55.39 43.36 -29.78
N THR A 193 56.14 43.24 -28.68
CA THR A 193 55.95 42.18 -27.68
C THR A 193 55.72 42.77 -26.29
N ILE A 194 55.25 41.96 -25.33
CA ILE A 194 55.09 42.37 -23.94
C ILE A 194 56.10 41.61 -23.06
N ARG A 195 56.80 42.32 -22.17
CA ARG A 195 57.67 41.74 -21.13
C ARG A 195 57.41 42.42 -19.79
N GLY A 196 57.01 41.63 -18.79
CA GLY A 196 56.72 42.15 -17.45
C GLY A 196 55.71 43.31 -17.51
N GLU A 197 54.61 43.12 -18.24
CA GLU A 197 53.52 44.09 -18.45
C GLU A 197 53.87 45.35 -19.26
N ARG A 198 55.14 45.47 -19.71
CA ARG A 198 55.59 46.58 -20.56
C ARG A 198 55.63 46.17 -22.02
N PHE A 199 55.22 47.06 -22.91
CA PHE A 199 55.43 46.85 -24.34
C PHE A 199 56.88 47.15 -24.72
N VAL A 200 57.50 46.21 -25.40
CA VAL A 200 58.92 46.20 -25.74
C VAL A 200 59.14 45.68 -27.15
N ILE A 201 60.26 46.06 -27.74
CA ILE A 201 60.70 45.60 -29.06
C ILE A 201 61.82 44.57 -28.87
N PRO A 202 61.74 43.40 -29.53
CA PRO A 202 62.85 42.46 -29.59
C PRO A 202 63.94 42.97 -30.53
N VAL A 203 65.18 43.09 -30.03
CA VAL A 203 66.35 43.55 -30.79
C VAL A 203 67.48 42.54 -30.65
N LYS A 204 68.16 42.16 -31.74
CA LYS A 204 69.35 41.30 -31.66
C LYS A 204 70.43 41.98 -30.83
N VAL A 205 71.16 41.24 -29.99
CA VAL A 205 72.19 41.80 -29.08
C VAL A 205 73.18 42.71 -29.81
N GLU A 206 73.60 42.33 -31.01
CA GLU A 206 74.52 43.08 -31.87
C GLU A 206 74.00 44.47 -32.26
N GLN A 207 72.67 44.61 -32.36
CA GLN A 207 71.98 45.82 -32.79
C GLN A 207 71.44 46.65 -31.62
N LYS A 208 71.64 46.20 -30.36
CA LYS A 208 71.17 46.87 -29.15
C LYS A 208 71.56 48.35 -29.06
N ARG A 209 72.76 48.73 -29.54
CA ARG A 209 73.24 50.13 -29.49
C ARG A 209 72.48 51.09 -30.42
N ARG A 210 71.71 50.56 -31.39
CA ARG A 210 70.95 51.39 -32.35
C ARG A 210 69.58 51.81 -31.81
N VAL A 211 69.06 51.11 -30.79
CA VAL A 211 67.79 51.43 -30.15
C VAL A 211 68.09 52.06 -28.80
N GLN A 212 67.79 53.35 -28.64
CA GLN A 212 67.93 54.03 -27.35
C GLN A 212 66.73 53.68 -26.46
N GLY A 213 67.00 53.03 -25.33
CA GLY A 213 65.95 52.51 -24.46
C GLY A 213 66.47 51.68 -23.30
N VAL A 214 65.55 51.25 -22.44
CA VAL A 214 65.81 50.44 -21.25
C VAL A 214 65.63 48.96 -21.58
N VAL A 215 66.54 48.10 -21.11
CA VAL A 215 66.45 46.65 -21.31
C VAL A 215 65.63 46.01 -20.19
N HIS A 216 64.60 45.25 -20.55
CA HIS A 216 63.72 44.55 -19.60
C HIS A 216 63.91 43.04 -19.53
N GLY A 217 64.81 42.50 -20.37
CA GLY A 217 65.17 41.08 -20.33
C GLY A 217 65.85 40.61 -21.60
N ALA A 218 66.30 39.36 -21.61
CA ALA A 218 66.89 38.69 -22.76
C ALA A 218 66.17 37.35 -23.04
N SER A 219 66.28 36.86 -24.28
CA SER A 219 65.78 35.53 -24.65
C SER A 219 66.57 34.42 -23.95
N SER A 220 66.00 33.21 -23.85
CA SER A 220 66.69 32.04 -23.27
C SER A 220 67.97 31.66 -24.03
N SER A 221 68.05 32.00 -25.32
CA SER A 221 69.26 31.85 -26.15
C SER A 221 70.29 32.97 -25.97
N GLY A 222 69.93 34.05 -25.25
CA GLY A 222 70.73 35.25 -25.08
C GLY A 222 70.86 36.13 -26.34
N GLN A 223 70.35 35.69 -27.49
CA GLN A 223 70.56 36.35 -28.79
C GLN A 223 69.65 37.57 -29.04
N THR A 224 68.53 37.66 -28.31
CA THR A 224 67.56 38.76 -28.45
C THR A 224 67.37 39.45 -27.11
N VAL A 225 67.42 40.77 -27.11
CA VAL A 225 67.20 41.63 -25.95
C VAL A 225 65.89 42.37 -26.15
N PHE A 226 65.06 42.41 -25.12
CA PHE A 226 63.79 43.14 -25.13
C PHE A 226 64.03 44.56 -24.63
N VAL A 227 63.85 45.55 -25.52
CA VAL A 227 64.16 46.96 -25.25
C VAL A 227 62.87 47.78 -25.27
N GLU A 228 62.67 48.60 -24.25
CA GLU A 228 61.66 49.65 -24.18
C GLU A 228 62.27 50.97 -24.71
N PRO A 229 61.83 51.49 -25.86
CA PRO A 229 62.30 52.77 -26.39
C PRO A 229 62.00 53.95 -25.46
N LEU A 230 62.87 54.97 -25.47
CA LEU A 230 62.70 56.19 -24.66
C LEU A 230 61.34 56.88 -24.86
N GLU A 231 60.83 56.94 -26.10
CA GLU A 231 59.55 57.58 -26.44
C GLU A 231 58.33 56.91 -25.78
N THR A 232 58.46 55.66 -25.34
CA THR A 232 57.36 54.87 -24.78
C THR A 232 57.46 54.64 -23.27
N ILE A 233 58.54 55.09 -22.62
CA ILE A 233 58.76 54.87 -21.18
C ILE A 233 57.62 55.49 -20.34
N GLU A 234 57.27 56.74 -20.60
CA GLU A 234 56.19 57.41 -19.86
C GLU A 234 54.84 56.72 -20.08
N GLN A 235 54.57 56.30 -21.32
CA GLN A 235 53.32 55.62 -21.68
C GLN A 235 53.21 54.24 -21.02
N ASN A 236 54.29 53.46 -20.99
CA ASN A 236 54.34 52.17 -20.30
C ASN A 236 54.27 52.33 -18.78
N ASN A 237 54.93 53.33 -18.19
CA ASN A 237 54.80 53.61 -16.75
C ASN A 237 53.35 53.95 -16.39
N GLU A 238 52.67 54.74 -17.23
CA GLU A 238 51.25 55.05 -17.06
C GLU A 238 50.37 53.81 -17.21
N LEU A 239 50.67 52.92 -18.17
CA LEU A 239 49.98 51.65 -18.31
C LEU A 239 50.11 50.78 -17.05
N VAL A 240 51.32 50.67 -16.50
CA VAL A 240 51.56 49.92 -15.24
C VAL A 240 50.76 50.54 -14.08
N ARG A 241 50.77 51.87 -13.95
CA ARG A 241 49.95 52.57 -12.95
C ARG A 241 48.46 52.26 -13.09
N LEU A 242 47.93 52.27 -14.32
CA LEU A 242 46.53 51.94 -14.58
C LEU A 242 46.22 50.46 -14.29
N LEU A 243 47.15 49.54 -14.55
CA LEU A 243 47.02 48.12 -14.18
C LEU A 243 47.01 47.93 -12.66
N ASP A 244 47.86 48.64 -11.92
CA ASP A 244 47.84 48.65 -10.45
C ASP A 244 46.52 49.23 -9.90
N GLU A 245 46.02 50.32 -10.50
CA GLU A 245 44.72 50.91 -10.16
C GLU A 245 43.56 49.93 -10.46
N GLU A 246 43.64 49.17 -11.56
CA GLU A 246 42.66 48.12 -11.87
C GLU A 246 42.68 47.03 -10.79
N LEU A 247 43.85 46.52 -10.41
CA LEU A 247 43.96 45.49 -9.38
C LEU A 247 43.41 45.96 -8.03
N ALA A 248 43.70 47.21 -7.65
CA ALA A 248 43.18 47.81 -6.42
C ALA A 248 41.64 47.95 -6.44
N GLU A 249 41.08 48.40 -7.57
CA GLU A 249 39.64 48.55 -7.74
C GLU A 249 38.93 47.19 -7.77
N VAL A 250 39.49 46.19 -8.45
CA VAL A 250 38.98 44.81 -8.43
C VAL A 250 38.97 44.26 -7.00
N HIS A 251 40.07 44.42 -6.26
CA HIS A 251 40.14 43.99 -4.87
C HIS A 251 39.09 44.68 -3.98
N ARG A 252 38.86 45.99 -4.16
CA ARG A 252 37.81 46.75 -3.46
C ARG A 252 36.43 46.18 -3.75
N ILE A 253 36.12 45.89 -5.01
CA ILE A 253 34.84 45.31 -5.44
C ILE A 253 34.64 43.92 -4.83
N LEU A 254 35.66 43.06 -4.86
CA LEU A 254 35.62 41.71 -4.26
C LEU A 254 35.39 41.76 -2.75
N LEU A 255 36.05 42.70 -2.04
CA LEU A 255 35.87 42.90 -0.61
C LEU A 255 34.45 43.37 -0.27
N GLU A 256 33.89 44.31 -1.06
CA GLU A 256 32.49 44.73 -0.90
C GLU A 256 31.51 43.56 -1.09
N MET A 257 31.73 42.75 -2.12
CA MET A 257 30.91 41.56 -2.43
C MET A 257 31.02 40.49 -1.34
N THR A 258 32.23 40.23 -0.85
CA THR A 258 32.49 39.26 0.23
C THR A 258 31.80 39.70 1.51
N ARG A 259 31.85 41.00 1.84
CA ARG A 259 31.13 41.56 3.00
C ARG A 259 29.62 41.32 2.92
N ARG A 260 29.01 41.54 1.75
CA ARG A 260 27.57 41.28 1.54
C ARG A 260 27.21 39.81 1.64
N ILE A 261 28.11 38.92 1.20
CA ILE A 261 27.96 37.48 1.41
C ILE A 261 28.00 37.17 2.90
N GLY A 262 28.98 37.71 3.64
CA GLY A 262 29.10 37.52 5.08
C GLY A 262 27.86 37.97 5.87
N GLU A 263 27.23 39.08 5.47
CA GLU A 263 25.97 39.57 6.06
C GLU A 263 24.79 38.61 5.86
N ASN A 264 24.81 37.78 4.80
CA ASN A 264 23.74 36.83 4.47
C ASN A 264 24.16 35.37 4.66
N ALA A 265 25.33 35.12 5.28
CA ALA A 265 25.96 33.82 5.28
C ALA A 265 25.09 32.73 5.92
N ASP A 266 24.48 33.00 7.07
CA ASP A 266 23.63 32.02 7.78
C ASP A 266 22.39 31.64 6.97
N ALA A 267 21.78 32.62 6.28
CA ALA A 267 20.61 32.39 5.43
C ALA A 267 20.98 31.54 4.20
N ILE A 268 22.13 31.83 3.57
CA ILE A 268 22.63 31.06 2.42
C ILE A 268 23.01 29.64 2.86
N LEU A 269 23.62 29.47 4.03
CA LEU A 269 23.97 28.16 4.57
C LEU A 269 22.71 27.32 4.83
N ALA A 270 21.69 27.90 5.45
CA ALA A 270 20.40 27.23 5.64
C ALA A 270 19.75 26.83 4.31
N ALA A 271 19.80 27.71 3.30
CA ALA A 271 19.31 27.42 1.96
C ALA A 271 20.11 26.28 1.29
N ALA A 272 21.43 26.25 1.45
CA ALA A 272 22.28 25.19 0.92
C ALA A 272 21.94 23.81 1.53
N GLU A 273 21.69 23.75 2.83
CA GLU A 273 21.27 22.52 3.52
C GLU A 273 19.87 22.07 3.09
N ILE A 274 18.93 23.02 2.89
CA ILE A 274 17.60 22.72 2.36
C ILE A 274 17.69 22.19 0.92
N LEU A 275 18.50 22.80 0.05
CA LEU A 275 18.72 22.31 -1.31
C LEU A 275 19.37 20.92 -1.33
N ALA A 276 20.31 20.65 -0.42
CA ALA A 276 20.92 19.33 -0.28
C ALA A 276 19.89 18.27 0.15
N GLU A 277 19.02 18.61 1.12
CA GLU A 277 17.91 17.77 1.54
C GLU A 277 16.90 17.55 0.41
N LEU A 278 16.55 18.59 -0.35
CA LEU A 278 15.68 18.50 -1.52
C LEU A 278 16.27 17.57 -2.57
N GLU A 279 17.56 17.68 -2.90
CA GLU A 279 18.18 16.78 -3.88
C GLU A 279 18.15 15.33 -3.40
N LEU A 280 18.33 15.07 -2.10
CA LEU A 280 18.11 13.74 -1.51
C LEU A 280 16.67 13.25 -1.77
N GLN A 281 15.64 14.08 -1.58
CA GLN A 281 14.25 13.70 -1.85
C GLN A 281 14.00 13.45 -3.35
N PHE A 282 14.60 14.25 -4.24
CA PHE A 282 14.55 13.99 -5.69
C PHE A 282 15.25 12.69 -6.07
N ALA A 283 16.39 12.38 -5.47
CA ALA A 283 17.10 11.12 -5.66
C ALA A 283 16.25 9.92 -5.20
N LYS A 284 15.67 10.00 -3.99
CA LYS A 284 14.73 8.99 -3.47
C LYS A 284 13.51 8.82 -4.37
N ALA A 285 12.94 9.91 -4.88
CA ALA A 285 11.78 9.86 -5.78
C ALA A 285 12.11 9.19 -7.12
N ARG A 286 13.25 9.52 -7.73
CA ARG A 286 13.72 8.87 -8.97
C ARG A 286 13.99 7.38 -8.76
N PHE A 287 14.69 7.03 -7.68
CA PHE A 287 14.89 5.64 -7.29
C PHE A 287 13.55 4.91 -7.08
N ALA A 288 12.59 5.57 -6.43
CA ALA A 288 11.26 5.00 -6.21
C ALA A 288 10.51 4.73 -7.52
N GLU A 289 10.68 5.57 -8.55
CA GLU A 289 10.11 5.33 -9.88
C GLU A 289 10.80 4.16 -10.60
N ASP A 290 12.13 4.11 -10.62
CA ASP A 290 12.90 3.09 -11.34
C ASP A 290 12.71 1.67 -10.77
N TYR A 291 12.44 1.57 -9.47
CA TYR A 291 12.27 0.31 -8.73
C TYR A 291 10.82 0.03 -8.31
N ASN A 292 9.87 0.86 -8.73
CA ASN A 292 8.46 0.78 -8.35
C ASN A 292 8.27 0.64 -6.83
N CYS A 293 8.82 1.59 -6.09
CA CYS A 293 8.76 1.62 -4.64
C CYS A 293 7.45 2.22 -4.11
N VAL A 294 7.12 1.81 -2.89
CA VAL A 294 5.98 2.32 -2.10
C VAL A 294 6.48 2.96 -0.81
N ALA A 295 5.77 3.99 -0.35
CA ALA A 295 6.02 4.56 0.96
C ALA A 295 5.69 3.53 2.05
N VAL A 296 6.52 3.48 3.09
CA VAL A 296 6.34 2.53 4.20
C VAL A 296 5.39 3.13 5.23
N SER A 297 4.40 2.35 5.67
CA SER A 297 3.55 2.72 6.81
C SER A 297 4.15 2.20 8.11
N LEU A 298 4.45 3.09 9.05
CA LEU A 298 4.97 2.69 10.36
C LEU A 298 3.84 2.28 11.31
N CYS A 299 3.97 1.10 11.93
CA CYS A 299 3.01 0.59 12.94
C CYS A 299 3.47 0.93 14.37
N GLY A 300 2.53 1.18 15.30
CA GLY A 300 2.81 1.53 16.70
C GLY A 300 3.42 0.42 17.57
N ASP A 301 3.97 0.84 18.72
CA ASP A 301 4.64 0.03 19.73
C ASP A 301 3.67 -0.84 20.56
N GLY A 302 3.08 -1.84 19.92
CA GLY A 302 2.25 -2.84 20.58
C GLY A 302 3.06 -3.76 21.47
N ARG A 303 3.08 -3.49 22.78
CA ARG A 303 3.57 -4.44 23.80
C ARG A 303 2.84 -5.79 23.65
N PRO A 304 3.54 -6.93 23.55
CA PRO A 304 2.90 -8.23 23.66
C PRO A 304 2.33 -8.42 25.07
N ARG A 305 1.11 -8.98 25.19
CA ARG A 305 0.63 -9.46 26.49
C ARG A 305 1.45 -10.69 26.90
N PRO A 306 1.94 -10.78 28.15
CA PRO A 306 2.50 -12.03 28.63
C PRO A 306 1.42 -13.12 28.61
N SER A 307 1.81 -14.34 28.24
CA SER A 307 0.87 -15.46 28.05
C SER A 307 0.10 -15.77 29.35
N MET A 308 -1.17 -16.19 29.19
CA MET A 308 -2.10 -16.55 30.28
C MET A 308 -1.53 -17.59 31.28
N ALA A 309 -0.47 -18.32 30.89
CA ALA A 309 0.23 -19.26 31.76
C ALA A 309 1.11 -18.57 32.83
N SER A 310 1.52 -17.31 32.60
CA SER A 310 2.31 -16.52 33.56
C SER A 310 1.43 -15.82 34.61
N GLU A 311 0.23 -15.36 34.21
CA GLU A 311 -0.74 -14.75 35.14
C GLU A 311 -1.33 -15.77 36.11
N ALA A 312 -1.51 -17.03 35.69
CA ALA A 312 -1.96 -18.10 36.58
C ALA A 312 -0.92 -18.43 37.67
N ARG A 313 0.38 -18.26 37.40
CA ARG A 313 1.45 -18.46 38.39
C ARG A 313 1.58 -17.27 39.33
N GLN A 314 1.43 -16.05 38.83
CA GLN A 314 1.48 -14.84 39.67
C GLN A 314 0.24 -14.65 40.56
N ARG A 315 -0.95 -15.12 40.13
CA ARG A 315 -2.17 -15.08 40.97
C ARG A 315 -2.09 -16.06 42.15
N VAL A 316 -1.54 -17.25 41.96
CA VAL A 316 -1.33 -18.22 43.06
C VAL A 316 -0.27 -17.73 44.04
N GLU A 317 0.72 -16.96 43.58
CA GLU A 317 1.78 -16.41 44.43
C GLU A 317 1.35 -15.11 45.16
N GLN A 318 0.45 -14.31 44.59
CA GLN A 318 -0.12 -13.11 45.22
C GLN A 318 -1.25 -13.41 46.22
N GLU A 319 -2.09 -14.42 45.99
CA GLU A 319 -3.13 -14.83 46.95
C GLU A 319 -2.54 -15.37 48.27
N SER A 320 -1.32 -15.91 48.24
CA SER A 320 -0.59 -16.36 49.45
C SER A 320 0.04 -15.23 50.29
N ARG A 321 0.10 -13.99 49.76
CA ARG A 321 0.75 -12.84 50.40
C ARG A 321 -0.21 -11.77 50.94
N VAL A 322 -1.51 -11.87 50.65
CA VAL A 322 -2.50 -10.84 51.04
C VAL A 322 -3.24 -11.16 52.35
N GLU A 323 -3.09 -12.37 52.93
CA GLU A 323 -3.68 -12.71 54.24
C GLU A 323 -2.89 -12.20 55.47
N LYS A 324 -1.79 -11.45 55.30
CA LYS A 324 -1.01 -10.90 56.42
C LYS A 324 -0.62 -9.43 56.23
N ALA A 325 -1.60 -8.55 56.02
CA ALA A 325 -1.44 -7.12 56.31
C ALA A 325 -2.80 -6.41 56.33
N SER A 326 -3.52 -6.52 57.44
CA SER A 326 -4.66 -5.68 57.76
C SER A 326 -4.35 -4.87 59.01
N ARG A 327 -4.10 -3.55 58.85
CA ARG A 327 -4.55 -2.50 59.78
C ARG A 327 -4.06 -1.09 59.36
N VAL A 328 -5.03 -0.15 59.41
CA VAL A 328 -4.88 1.30 59.72
C VAL A 328 -4.29 2.13 58.56
N GLU A 329 -4.86 3.26 58.08
CA GLU A 329 -5.84 4.21 58.60
C GLU A 329 -6.52 5.00 57.46
N GLN A 330 -7.48 5.84 57.84
CA GLN A 330 -8.50 6.52 57.04
C GLN A 330 -8.03 7.85 56.40
N GLY A 331 -8.73 8.25 55.33
CA GLY A 331 -9.11 9.66 55.12
C GLY A 331 -8.68 10.29 53.79
N PHE A 332 -9.60 10.40 52.81
CA PHE A 332 -10.13 11.68 52.30
C PHE A 332 -11.08 11.44 51.11
N SER A 333 -12.20 12.18 51.10
CA SER A 333 -13.28 12.13 50.12
C SER A 333 -13.02 13.00 48.87
N PRO A 334 -13.81 12.83 47.79
CA PRO A 334 -13.42 13.14 46.41
C PRO A 334 -14.06 14.43 45.86
N ALA A 335 -13.40 15.10 44.92
CA ALA A 335 -14.05 15.99 43.95
C ALA A 335 -13.12 16.30 42.76
N ASN A 336 -13.39 15.68 41.61
CA ASN A 336 -13.55 16.33 40.31
C ASN A 336 -13.50 15.30 39.19
N GLN A 337 -14.64 15.06 38.56
CA GLN A 337 -14.68 14.70 37.14
C GLN A 337 -14.55 15.99 36.32
N PRO A 338 -13.88 15.89 35.16
CA PRO A 338 -14.60 16.28 33.96
C PRO A 338 -14.62 15.13 32.95
N GLN A 339 -15.81 14.89 32.42
CA GLN A 339 -16.03 14.09 31.23
C GLN A 339 -15.43 14.80 30.01
N GLY A 340 -14.65 14.07 29.22
CA GLY A 340 -14.14 14.51 27.92
C GLY A 340 -13.86 13.28 27.06
N LYS A 341 -14.57 13.19 25.94
CA LYS A 341 -14.52 12.11 24.95
C LYS A 341 -13.12 11.93 24.37
N GLU A 342 -12.67 10.69 24.25
CA GLU A 342 -11.93 10.19 23.08
C GLU A 342 -12.02 8.67 23.08
N GLY A 343 -12.40 8.09 21.94
CA GLY A 343 -12.46 6.65 21.77
C GLY A 343 -11.05 6.09 21.96
N ALA A 344 -10.86 5.25 22.98
CA ALA A 344 -9.62 4.53 23.17
C ALA A 344 -9.39 3.65 21.93
N LEU A 345 -8.51 4.10 21.03
CA LEU A 345 -7.97 3.26 19.97
C LEU A 345 -7.38 2.01 20.64
N ALA A 346 -7.79 0.84 20.17
CA ALA A 346 -7.17 -0.41 20.55
C ALA A 346 -5.64 -0.31 20.34
N PRO A 347 -4.80 -0.83 21.24
CA PRO A 347 -3.35 -0.70 21.12
C PRO A 347 -2.89 -1.33 19.79
N GLU A 348 -2.21 -0.53 18.96
CA GLU A 348 -1.68 -0.96 17.66
C GLU A 348 -0.69 -2.10 17.86
N VAL A 349 -0.99 -3.26 17.30
CA VAL A 349 -0.09 -4.43 17.30
C VAL A 349 1.08 -4.16 16.35
N SER A 350 2.32 -4.41 16.78
CA SER A 350 3.51 -4.33 15.93
C SER A 350 3.45 -5.39 14.81
N ARG A 351 3.66 -4.95 13.56
CA ARG A 351 3.51 -5.77 12.35
C ARG A 351 4.62 -5.48 11.36
N LEU A 352 5.18 -6.53 10.76
CA LEU A 352 6.08 -6.49 9.62
C LEU A 352 5.37 -7.18 8.45
N ILE A 353 4.89 -6.37 7.51
CA ILE A 353 4.20 -6.80 6.29
C ILE A 353 4.99 -6.29 5.10
N LEU A 354 5.49 -7.21 4.28
CA LEU A 354 6.13 -6.90 3.02
C LEU A 354 5.46 -7.76 1.95
N HIS A 355 4.74 -7.13 1.02
CA HIS A 355 4.08 -7.82 -0.07
C HIS A 355 4.84 -7.61 -1.37
N ARG A 356 5.25 -8.71 -2.01
CA ARG A 356 6.02 -8.73 -3.26
C ARG A 356 7.26 -7.83 -3.22
N ALA A 357 7.95 -7.83 -2.09
CA ALA A 357 9.20 -7.12 -1.87
C ALA A 357 10.33 -7.65 -2.75
N ARG A 358 11.22 -6.75 -3.19
CA ARG A 358 12.32 -7.05 -4.10
C ARG A 358 13.62 -6.51 -3.53
N HIS A 359 14.73 -7.21 -3.75
CA HIS A 359 16.03 -6.71 -3.35
C HIS A 359 16.57 -5.74 -4.42
N PRO A 360 16.76 -4.44 -4.13
CA PRO A 360 17.06 -3.44 -5.16
C PRO A 360 18.39 -3.68 -5.88
N LEU A 361 19.45 -4.07 -5.13
CA LEU A 361 20.76 -4.37 -5.73
C LEU A 361 20.74 -5.62 -6.62
N LEU A 362 20.04 -6.68 -6.19
CA LEU A 362 19.84 -7.87 -7.01
C LEU A 362 18.99 -7.57 -8.24
N GLU A 363 17.91 -6.79 -8.09
CA GLU A 363 17.06 -6.37 -9.19
C GLU A 363 17.87 -5.58 -10.24
N ARG A 364 18.75 -4.67 -9.81
CA ARG A 364 19.71 -3.97 -10.70
C ARG A 364 20.57 -4.96 -11.48
N ASN A 365 21.21 -5.89 -10.80
CA ASN A 365 22.13 -6.86 -11.41
C ASN A 365 21.41 -7.83 -12.36
N LEU A 366 20.17 -8.20 -12.06
CA LEU A 366 19.34 -9.05 -12.93
C LEU A 366 18.81 -8.28 -14.14
N LYS A 367 18.39 -7.01 -13.98
CA LYS A 367 18.00 -6.14 -15.11
C LYS A 367 19.12 -6.01 -16.14
N LEU A 368 20.37 -5.85 -15.69
CA LEU A 368 21.55 -5.81 -16.58
C LEU A 368 21.77 -7.12 -17.37
N LYS A 369 21.24 -8.24 -16.87
CA LYS A 369 21.30 -9.57 -17.51
C LYS A 369 19.99 -9.96 -18.19
N ASN A 370 19.04 -9.04 -18.37
CA ASN A 370 17.69 -9.28 -18.90
C ASN A 370 16.91 -10.38 -18.14
N ALA A 371 17.15 -10.49 -16.83
CA ALA A 371 16.45 -11.42 -15.94
C ALA A 371 15.52 -10.67 -14.99
N ALA A 372 14.39 -11.30 -14.63
CA ALA A 372 13.43 -10.76 -13.67
C ALA A 372 13.72 -11.26 -12.25
N ILE A 373 13.60 -10.38 -11.26
CA ILE A 373 13.67 -10.77 -9.85
C ILE A 373 12.36 -11.45 -9.42
N VAL A 374 12.47 -12.51 -8.63
CA VAL A 374 11.32 -13.15 -7.98
C VAL A 374 11.04 -12.42 -6.66
N PRO A 375 9.86 -11.81 -6.49
CA PRO A 375 9.55 -11.04 -5.30
C PRO A 375 9.20 -11.95 -4.10
N VAL A 376 9.48 -11.47 -2.89
CA VAL A 376 9.24 -12.18 -1.63
C VAL A 376 8.10 -11.51 -0.86
N SER A 377 7.22 -12.31 -0.25
CA SER A 377 6.17 -11.80 0.64
C SER A 377 6.31 -12.39 2.04
N VAL A 378 6.31 -11.54 3.07
CA VAL A 378 6.47 -11.92 4.48
C VAL A 378 5.50 -11.12 5.34
N GLU A 379 4.84 -11.81 6.27
CA GLU A 379 3.95 -11.23 7.27
C GLU A 379 4.29 -11.78 8.65
N LEU A 380 4.68 -10.90 9.57
CA LEU A 380 4.85 -11.17 11.00
C LEU A 380 3.97 -10.20 11.78
N GLU A 381 3.01 -10.72 12.54
CA GLU A 381 2.05 -9.92 13.28
C GLU A 381 1.77 -10.52 14.67
N GLY A 382 1.60 -9.66 15.68
CA GLY A 382 1.15 -10.08 17.01
C GLY A 382 2.10 -11.06 17.67
N ASP A 383 1.59 -12.26 17.97
CA ASP A 383 2.34 -13.36 18.59
C ASP A 383 3.17 -14.16 17.58
N ARG A 384 2.96 -13.97 16.27
CA ARG A 384 3.69 -14.65 15.20
C ARG A 384 4.91 -13.82 14.77
N ARG A 385 5.97 -13.88 15.59
CA ARG A 385 7.17 -13.03 15.43
C ARG A 385 8.41 -13.76 14.91
N GLN A 386 8.33 -15.07 14.73
CA GLN A 386 9.47 -15.87 14.29
C GLN A 386 9.15 -16.58 12.97
N LEU A 387 10.00 -16.38 11.95
CA LEU A 387 9.93 -17.06 10.66
C LEU A 387 11.10 -18.03 10.53
N VAL A 388 10.82 -19.31 10.25
CA VAL A 388 11.84 -20.33 9.97
C VAL A 388 11.77 -20.68 8.49
N ILE A 389 12.81 -20.32 7.73
CA ILE A 389 12.93 -20.55 6.29
C ILE A 389 13.77 -21.81 6.04
N THR A 390 13.21 -22.74 5.28
CA THR A 390 13.83 -24.03 4.98
C THR A 390 13.91 -24.29 3.47
N GLY A 391 14.86 -25.12 3.04
CA GLY A 391 15.04 -25.50 1.64
C GLY A 391 16.51 -25.50 1.21
N PRO A 392 16.85 -25.84 -0.05
CA PRO A 392 18.24 -25.89 -0.53
C PRO A 392 18.93 -24.51 -0.49
N ASN A 393 20.27 -24.48 -0.39
CA ASN A 393 21.03 -23.22 -0.24
C ASN A 393 20.83 -22.33 -1.47
N THR A 394 20.72 -22.93 -2.65
CA THR A 394 20.43 -22.26 -3.94
C THR A 394 18.99 -21.73 -4.07
N GLY A 395 18.12 -21.92 -3.07
CA GLY A 395 16.71 -21.53 -3.12
C GLY A 395 16.42 -20.07 -2.77
N GLY A 396 17.42 -19.26 -2.40
CA GLY A 396 17.24 -17.82 -2.12
C GLY A 396 16.92 -17.48 -0.66
N LYS A 397 17.29 -18.34 0.30
CA LYS A 397 17.11 -18.07 1.75
C LYS A 397 17.90 -16.84 2.20
N THR A 398 19.21 -16.81 1.95
CA THR A 398 20.08 -15.67 2.25
C THR A 398 19.60 -14.38 1.60
N VAL A 399 19.15 -14.46 0.34
CA VAL A 399 18.58 -13.30 -0.38
C VAL A 399 17.33 -12.78 0.33
N THR A 400 16.47 -13.68 0.82
CA THR A 400 15.28 -13.29 1.60
C THR A 400 15.69 -12.53 2.87
N LEU A 401 16.65 -13.04 3.63
CA LEU A 401 17.14 -12.37 4.85
C LEU A 401 17.72 -10.99 4.53
N LYS A 402 18.62 -10.89 3.54
CA LYS A 402 19.19 -9.61 3.09
C LYS A 402 18.11 -8.64 2.63
N THR A 403 17.10 -9.11 1.90
CA THR A 403 15.97 -8.28 1.45
C THR A 403 15.24 -7.68 2.64
N LEU A 404 14.84 -8.49 3.62
CA LEU A 404 14.12 -8.01 4.80
C LEU A 404 14.93 -6.98 5.59
N GLY A 405 16.21 -7.27 5.85
CA GLY A 405 17.09 -6.38 6.59
C GLY A 405 17.38 -5.06 5.87
N LEU A 406 17.66 -5.12 4.56
CA LEU A 406 17.92 -3.94 3.76
C LEU A 406 16.67 -3.06 3.64
N LEU A 407 15.49 -3.64 3.42
CA LEU A 407 14.24 -2.87 3.35
C LEU A 407 13.89 -2.22 4.70
N ALA A 408 14.20 -2.86 5.82
CA ALA A 408 14.04 -2.25 7.15
C ALA A 408 14.98 -1.04 7.34
N LEU A 409 16.26 -1.16 6.95
CA LEU A 409 17.21 -0.04 6.97
C LEU A 409 16.79 1.10 6.04
N MET A 410 16.26 0.77 4.85
CA MET A 410 15.69 1.74 3.92
C MET A 410 14.54 2.51 4.54
N ALA A 411 13.57 1.79 5.11
CA ALA A 411 12.41 2.37 5.76
C ALA A 411 12.82 3.36 6.86
N GLN A 412 13.70 2.93 7.78
CA GLN A 412 14.21 3.77 8.86
C GLN A 412 15.12 4.91 8.41
N SER A 413 15.63 4.88 7.18
CA SER A 413 16.36 5.99 6.55
C SER A 413 15.43 6.92 5.74
N GLY A 414 14.12 6.70 5.83
CA GLY A 414 13.11 7.46 5.09
C GLY A 414 13.17 7.24 3.58
N ILE A 415 13.67 6.08 3.12
CA ILE A 415 13.67 5.70 1.71
C ILE A 415 12.44 4.81 1.45
N PRO A 416 11.64 5.07 0.40
CA PRO A 416 10.58 4.17 -0.04
C PRO A 416 11.14 2.81 -0.46
N VAL A 417 10.38 1.73 -0.26
CA VAL A 417 10.88 0.37 -0.49
C VAL A 417 10.29 -0.28 -1.74
N PRO A 418 11.06 -1.07 -2.51
CA PRO A 418 10.57 -1.80 -3.68
C PRO A 418 9.67 -2.98 -3.26
N ALA A 419 8.38 -2.68 -3.08
CA ALA A 419 7.34 -3.62 -2.73
C ALA A 419 6.00 -3.12 -3.29
N ASP A 420 4.95 -3.94 -3.22
CA ASP A 420 3.60 -3.51 -3.60
C ASP A 420 2.84 -2.95 -2.37
N ARG A 421 3.20 -3.42 -1.17
CA ARG A 421 2.74 -2.91 0.14
C ARG A 421 3.83 -3.16 1.17
N ALA A 422 4.08 -2.18 2.04
CA ALA A 422 5.08 -2.27 3.10
C ALA A 422 4.59 -1.62 4.40
N GLU A 423 4.55 -2.39 5.47
CA GLU A 423 4.25 -1.94 6.83
C GLU A 423 5.30 -2.51 7.78
N MET A 424 5.90 -1.68 8.61
CA MET A 424 7.01 -2.10 9.46
C MET A 424 6.94 -1.38 10.80
N PRO A 425 7.40 -1.99 11.92
CA PRO A 425 7.68 -1.22 13.13
C PRO A 425 9.00 -0.46 12.96
N VAL A 426 9.27 0.47 13.88
CA VAL A 426 10.62 1.05 14.02
C VAL A 426 11.46 0.09 14.84
N PHE A 427 12.50 -0.49 14.25
CA PHE A 427 13.40 -1.38 14.97
C PHE A 427 14.48 -0.57 15.68
N ASP A 428 14.70 -0.88 16.97
CA ASP A 428 15.75 -0.25 17.76
C ASP A 428 17.15 -0.65 17.26
N VAL A 429 17.29 -1.91 16.85
CA VAL A 429 18.48 -2.46 16.22
C VAL A 429 18.11 -3.57 15.22
N ILE A 430 18.85 -3.61 14.12
CA ILE A 430 18.79 -4.67 13.11
C ILE A 430 20.09 -5.47 13.18
N LEU A 431 19.97 -6.71 13.62
CA LEU A 431 21.06 -7.62 13.91
C LEU A 431 21.03 -8.79 12.92
N ALA A 432 22.17 -9.06 12.28
CA ALA A 432 22.27 -10.14 11.30
C ALA A 432 23.55 -10.96 11.47
N ASP A 433 23.41 -12.28 11.37
CA ASP A 433 24.49 -13.24 11.17
C ASP A 433 24.29 -13.91 9.80
N ILE A 434 24.99 -13.41 8.78
CA ILE A 434 24.89 -13.87 7.39
C ILE A 434 26.32 -14.07 6.88
N GLY A 435 26.73 -15.32 6.61
CA GLY A 435 28.09 -15.68 6.22
C GLY A 435 28.26 -15.93 4.72
N ASP A 436 29.41 -15.52 4.16
CA ASP A 436 29.89 -15.93 2.83
C ASP A 436 30.94 -17.05 3.00
N TYR A 437 30.54 -18.31 2.81
CA TYR A 437 31.37 -19.50 3.03
C TYR A 437 32.44 -19.78 1.96
N GLN A 438 33.04 -18.76 1.33
CA GLN A 438 33.92 -18.93 0.16
C GLN A 438 35.40 -18.54 0.33
N SER A 439 35.96 -18.56 1.55
CA SER A 439 37.41 -18.53 1.73
C SER A 439 37.93 -19.79 2.44
N ILE A 440 38.74 -20.56 1.72
CA ILE A 440 39.37 -21.80 2.18
C ILE A 440 40.34 -21.56 3.37
N GLU A 441 40.78 -20.31 3.59
CA GLU A 441 41.72 -19.93 4.67
C GLU A 441 41.05 -19.74 6.05
N GLN A 442 39.71 -19.73 6.16
CA GLN A 442 38.97 -19.39 7.40
C GLN A 442 38.28 -20.59 8.11
N ASN A 443 38.61 -21.83 7.75
CA ASN A 443 37.84 -23.00 8.18
C ASN A 443 37.90 -23.36 9.70
N LEU A 444 38.81 -22.78 10.49
CA LEU A 444 38.78 -22.91 11.97
C LEU A 444 38.18 -21.67 12.67
N SER A 445 38.13 -20.52 12.01
CA SER A 445 37.64 -19.26 12.60
C SER A 445 36.15 -18.99 12.33
N THR A 446 35.50 -19.76 11.44
CA THR A 446 34.13 -19.46 10.98
C THR A 446 33.06 -19.86 12.00
N PHE A 447 33.11 -21.08 12.56
CA PHE A 447 32.16 -21.48 13.62
C PHE A 447 32.30 -20.63 14.88
N SER A 448 33.54 -20.39 15.35
CA SER A 448 33.79 -19.53 16.50
C SER A 448 33.35 -18.09 16.25
N ALA A 449 33.50 -17.56 15.03
CA ALA A 449 32.98 -16.24 14.66
C ALA A 449 31.45 -16.19 14.67
N HIS A 450 30.77 -17.20 14.11
CA HIS A 450 29.31 -17.31 14.17
C HIS A 450 28.80 -17.39 15.61
N VAL A 451 29.40 -18.23 16.45
CA VAL A 451 29.01 -18.36 17.86
C VAL A 451 29.26 -17.06 18.62
N THR A 452 30.39 -16.39 18.38
CA THR A 452 30.70 -15.09 19.01
C THR A 452 29.69 -14.02 18.56
N ASN A 453 29.34 -14.00 17.27
CA ASN A 453 28.35 -13.06 16.75
C ASN A 453 26.95 -13.36 17.31
N ILE A 454 26.54 -14.63 17.38
CA ILE A 454 25.27 -15.04 17.97
C ILE A 454 25.21 -14.68 19.46
N ASP A 455 26.29 -14.89 20.23
CA ASP A 455 26.37 -14.47 21.64
C ASP A 455 26.17 -12.95 21.75
N PHE A 456 26.87 -12.17 20.92
CA PHE A 456 26.69 -10.72 20.85
C PHE A 456 25.24 -10.33 20.52
N ILE A 457 24.63 -10.95 19.51
CA ILE A 457 23.23 -10.71 19.11
C ILE A 457 22.28 -11.07 20.26
N SER A 458 22.49 -12.21 20.93
CA SER A 458 21.64 -12.68 22.04
C SER A 458 21.64 -11.74 23.23
N ARG A 459 22.77 -11.07 23.50
CA ARG A 459 22.91 -10.08 24.58
C ARG A 459 22.35 -8.71 24.22
N THR A 460 22.28 -8.40 22.92
CA THR A 460 21.88 -7.07 22.42
C THR A 460 20.40 -7.01 22.03
N ALA A 461 19.81 -8.13 21.58
CA ALA A 461 18.45 -8.17 21.06
C ALA A 461 17.40 -7.79 22.12
N THR A 462 16.46 -6.94 21.71
CA THR A 462 15.31 -6.51 22.51
C THR A 462 14.00 -6.95 21.83
N PRO A 463 12.84 -6.81 22.48
CA PRO A 463 11.54 -7.09 21.84
C PRO A 463 11.23 -6.24 20.59
N GLN A 464 11.93 -5.11 20.41
CA GLN A 464 11.80 -4.22 19.25
C GLN A 464 12.88 -4.44 18.19
N SER A 465 13.73 -5.45 18.35
CA SER A 465 14.81 -5.73 17.40
C SER A 465 14.37 -6.65 16.26
N LEU A 466 15.02 -6.51 15.10
CA LEU A 466 14.97 -7.47 14.01
C LEU A 466 16.23 -8.32 14.02
N VAL A 467 16.07 -9.64 14.15
CA VAL A 467 17.18 -10.62 14.19
C VAL A 467 17.13 -11.51 12.95
N LEU A 468 18.20 -11.54 12.17
CA LEU A 468 18.33 -12.31 10.93
C LEU A 468 19.47 -13.33 11.07
N LEU A 469 19.17 -14.63 11.05
CA LEU A 469 20.16 -15.69 11.25
C LEU A 469 20.18 -16.62 10.05
N ASP A 470 21.32 -16.72 9.37
CA ASP A 470 21.49 -17.62 8.23
C ASP A 470 22.13 -18.95 8.62
N GLU A 471 21.66 -20.04 8.00
CA GLU A 471 22.14 -21.41 8.15
C GLU A 471 22.42 -21.86 9.62
N LEU A 472 21.53 -21.50 10.54
CA LEU A 472 21.73 -21.73 11.97
C LEU A 472 21.99 -23.22 12.29
N GLY A 473 23.15 -23.50 12.90
CA GLY A 473 23.58 -24.84 13.31
C GLY A 473 24.33 -25.64 12.24
N SER A 474 24.66 -25.08 11.07
CA SER A 474 25.24 -25.84 9.94
C SER A 474 26.71 -26.24 10.10
N SER A 475 27.47 -25.57 10.97
CA SER A 475 28.94 -25.67 11.00
C SER A 475 29.51 -26.60 12.10
N THR A 476 28.69 -27.46 12.70
CA THR A 476 29.10 -28.44 13.74
C THR A 476 28.45 -29.81 13.50
N ASP A 477 28.66 -30.75 14.41
CA ASP A 477 27.98 -32.06 14.39
C ASP A 477 26.46 -31.88 14.18
N PRO A 478 25.83 -32.63 13.25
CA PRO A 478 24.42 -32.42 12.92
C PRO A 478 23.46 -32.54 14.12
N GLU A 479 23.74 -33.39 15.11
CA GLU A 479 22.88 -33.55 16.28
C GLU A 479 23.07 -32.38 17.26
N GLU A 480 24.32 -32.03 17.57
CA GLU A 480 24.65 -30.90 18.45
C GLU A 480 24.22 -29.56 17.85
N GLY A 481 24.46 -29.37 16.54
CA GLY A 481 24.11 -28.19 15.79
C GLY A 481 22.60 -27.99 15.70
N ALA A 482 21.83 -29.08 15.53
CA ALA A 482 20.38 -29.03 15.56
C ALA A 482 19.84 -28.65 16.96
N ALA A 483 20.40 -29.22 18.02
CA ALA A 483 20.01 -28.91 19.40
C ALA A 483 20.30 -27.44 19.74
N LEU A 484 21.50 -26.96 19.41
CA LEU A 484 21.92 -25.58 19.62
C LEU A 484 21.03 -24.60 18.84
N ALA A 485 20.73 -24.89 17.58
CA ALA A 485 19.91 -24.04 16.74
C ALA A 485 18.46 -23.91 17.26
N VAL A 486 17.87 -24.99 17.79
CA VAL A 486 16.55 -24.93 18.45
C VAL A 486 16.61 -24.08 19.73
N ALA A 487 17.65 -24.25 20.55
CA ALA A 487 17.81 -23.47 21.78
C ALA A 487 17.96 -21.97 21.50
N ILE A 488 18.75 -21.61 20.47
CA ILE A 488 18.91 -20.22 20.02
C ILE A 488 17.59 -19.65 19.47
N ALA A 489 16.88 -20.40 18.63
CA ALA A 489 15.58 -19.97 18.11
C ALA A 489 14.57 -19.73 19.25
N GLU A 490 14.53 -20.62 20.25
CA GLU A 490 13.66 -20.47 21.40
C GLU A 490 14.03 -19.26 22.27
N HIS A 491 15.34 -18.98 22.41
CA HIS A 491 15.83 -17.81 23.14
C HIS A 491 15.29 -16.50 22.55
N PHE A 492 15.43 -16.30 21.23
CA PHE A 492 14.90 -15.10 20.55
C PHE A 492 13.37 -15.02 20.59
N ARG A 493 12.68 -16.16 20.51
CA ARG A 493 11.22 -16.21 20.70
C ARG A 493 10.82 -15.75 22.11
N LYS A 494 11.57 -16.15 23.15
CA LYS A 494 11.33 -15.75 24.55
C LYS A 494 11.57 -14.25 24.77
N ILE A 495 12.56 -13.67 24.09
CA ILE A 495 12.78 -12.21 24.09
C ILE A 495 11.59 -11.48 23.46
N GLY A 496 10.91 -12.10 22.48
CA GLY A 496 9.77 -11.52 21.77
C GLY A 496 10.16 -10.59 20.62
N CYS A 497 11.43 -10.66 20.18
CA CYS A 497 11.91 -9.94 19.00
C CYS A 497 11.35 -10.54 17.72
N MET A 498 11.37 -9.76 16.63
CA MET A 498 11.09 -10.30 15.31
C MET A 498 12.34 -11.04 14.81
N SER A 499 12.22 -12.33 14.54
CA SER A 499 13.35 -13.15 14.09
C SER A 499 13.05 -13.90 12.79
N VAL A 500 14.02 -13.91 11.88
CA VAL A 500 13.97 -14.67 10.63
C VAL A 500 15.20 -15.57 10.59
N ILE A 501 14.95 -16.87 10.59
CA ILE A 501 15.97 -17.89 10.75
C ILE A 501 15.95 -18.79 9.52
N SER A 502 17.07 -18.89 8.84
CA SER A 502 17.30 -19.80 7.73
C SER A 502 18.00 -21.06 8.23
N THR A 503 17.55 -22.23 7.79
CA THR A 503 18.12 -23.51 8.24
C THR A 503 17.97 -24.65 7.24
N HIS A 504 18.86 -25.62 7.37
CA HIS A 504 18.83 -26.91 6.68
C HIS A 504 18.40 -28.07 7.60
N HIS A 505 18.34 -27.83 8.90
CA HIS A 505 18.13 -28.87 9.90
C HIS A 505 16.67 -29.27 10.02
N THR A 506 16.42 -30.58 9.99
CA THR A 506 15.08 -31.14 10.15
C THR A 506 14.49 -30.79 11.52
N SER A 507 15.30 -30.71 12.58
CA SER A 507 14.84 -30.38 13.93
C SER A 507 14.21 -28.99 14.02
N LEU A 508 14.71 -27.99 13.29
CA LEU A 508 14.09 -26.66 13.25
C LEU A 508 12.77 -26.65 12.45
N LYS A 509 12.63 -27.51 11.43
CA LYS A 509 11.34 -27.68 10.72
C LYS A 509 10.27 -28.18 11.67
N VAL A 510 10.62 -29.19 12.48
CA VAL A 510 9.73 -29.78 13.48
C VAL A 510 9.40 -28.76 14.57
N TYR A 511 10.40 -28.03 15.06
CA TYR A 511 10.19 -26.93 16.01
C TYR A 511 9.19 -25.89 15.47
N GLY A 512 9.38 -25.40 14.24
CA GLY A 512 8.48 -24.38 13.68
C GLY A 512 7.07 -24.90 13.37
N ALA A 513 6.90 -26.21 13.19
CA ALA A 513 5.58 -26.82 12.99
C ALA A 513 4.81 -27.01 14.31
N ASN A 514 5.53 -27.26 15.41
CA ASN A 514 4.94 -27.61 16.70
C ASN A 514 4.89 -26.43 17.70
N THR A 515 5.50 -25.29 17.37
CA THR A 515 5.67 -24.18 18.31
C THR A 515 4.73 -23.02 17.97
N THR A 516 3.84 -22.66 18.89
CA THR A 516 2.96 -21.48 18.75
C THR A 516 3.79 -20.19 18.64
N GLY A 517 3.41 -19.33 17.70
CA GLY A 517 4.10 -18.06 17.42
C GLY A 517 5.26 -18.17 16.41
N VAL A 518 5.53 -19.38 15.91
CA VAL A 518 6.52 -19.63 14.86
C VAL A 518 5.81 -19.95 13.54
N ILE A 519 6.29 -19.33 12.46
CA ILE A 519 5.82 -19.56 11.10
C ILE A 519 6.91 -20.32 10.35
N ASN A 520 6.56 -21.44 9.74
CA ASN A 520 7.45 -22.13 8.81
C ASN A 520 7.31 -21.55 7.41
N ALA A 521 8.40 -21.48 6.67
CA ALA A 521 8.39 -21.19 5.25
C ALA A 521 9.38 -22.09 4.49
N ALA A 522 9.08 -22.33 3.22
CA ALA A 522 9.93 -23.08 2.32
C ALA A 522 10.22 -22.27 1.06
N VAL A 523 11.47 -22.31 0.60
CA VAL A 523 11.81 -21.79 -0.73
C VAL A 523 11.44 -22.83 -1.78
N GLY A 524 10.73 -22.40 -2.82
CA GLY A 524 10.19 -23.27 -3.85
C GLY A 524 11.27 -23.84 -4.77
N PHE A 525 11.10 -25.10 -5.15
CA PHE A 525 11.99 -25.83 -6.05
C PHE A 525 11.15 -26.52 -7.13
N ASN A 526 11.53 -26.35 -8.39
CA ASN A 526 10.86 -27.04 -9.48
C ASN A 526 11.40 -28.47 -9.56
N GLU A 527 10.58 -29.44 -9.14
CA GLU A 527 10.98 -30.84 -9.13
C GLU A 527 11.37 -31.31 -10.54
N THR A 528 10.68 -30.87 -11.59
CA THR A 528 10.90 -31.29 -12.99
C THR A 528 12.19 -30.75 -13.59
N THR A 529 12.49 -29.45 -13.42
CA THR A 529 13.68 -28.82 -14.01
C THR A 529 14.90 -28.84 -13.09
N LEU A 530 14.74 -29.25 -11.83
CA LEU A 530 15.74 -29.17 -10.76
C LEU A 530 16.25 -27.74 -10.50
N GLN A 531 15.50 -26.72 -10.91
CA GLN A 531 15.88 -25.32 -10.73
C GLN A 531 15.15 -24.71 -9.51
N PRO A 532 15.83 -23.85 -8.74
CA PRO A 532 15.17 -23.06 -7.70
C PRO A 532 14.15 -22.11 -8.34
N THR A 533 12.96 -22.01 -7.75
CA THR A 533 11.92 -21.06 -8.19
C THR A 533 12.03 -19.72 -7.47
N TYR A 534 12.83 -19.65 -6.40
CA TYR A 534 13.01 -18.49 -5.52
C TYR A 534 11.72 -17.96 -4.86
N GLU A 535 10.61 -18.69 -5.01
CA GLU A 535 9.32 -18.34 -4.42
C GLU A 535 9.27 -18.78 -2.95
N LEU A 536 9.01 -17.84 -2.03
CA LEU A 536 8.83 -18.16 -0.61
C LEU A 536 7.39 -18.62 -0.36
N LYS A 537 7.21 -19.85 0.11
CA LYS A 537 5.91 -20.44 0.48
C LYS A 537 5.76 -20.44 2.00
N ILE A 538 4.91 -19.55 2.51
CA ILE A 538 4.60 -19.41 3.93
C ILE A 538 3.68 -20.55 4.39
N GLY A 539 3.92 -21.09 5.57
CA GLY A 539 3.14 -22.15 6.21
C GLY A 539 3.51 -23.58 5.81
N VAL A 540 4.48 -23.77 4.90
CA VAL A 540 4.87 -25.09 4.39
C VAL A 540 6.31 -25.41 4.80
N PRO A 541 6.57 -26.55 5.48
CA PRO A 541 7.93 -27.04 5.67
C PRO A 541 8.57 -27.46 4.32
N GLY A 542 9.86 -27.24 4.11
CA GLY A 542 10.52 -27.67 2.87
C GLY A 542 10.76 -29.19 2.84
N ALA A 543 10.46 -29.85 1.72
CA ALA A 543 10.81 -31.27 1.52
C ALA A 543 12.34 -31.47 1.48
N SER A 544 12.87 -32.47 2.20
CA SER A 544 14.30 -32.81 2.18
C SER A 544 14.63 -33.60 0.90
N ALA A 545 15.03 -32.90 -0.18
CA ALA A 545 15.12 -33.48 -1.53
C ALA A 545 16.50 -34.06 -1.92
N GLY A 546 17.50 -34.08 -1.03
CA GLY A 546 18.89 -34.42 -1.40
C GLY A 546 19.06 -35.76 -2.13
N ILE A 547 18.44 -36.83 -1.63
CA ILE A 547 18.50 -38.16 -2.26
C ILE A 547 17.72 -38.20 -3.59
N ASN A 548 16.60 -37.49 -3.68
CA ASN A 548 15.78 -37.43 -4.89
C ASN A 548 16.48 -36.63 -6.01
N ILE A 549 17.22 -35.59 -5.65
CA ILE A 549 18.05 -34.82 -6.58
C ILE A 549 19.22 -35.68 -7.08
N ALA A 550 19.92 -36.37 -6.17
CA ALA A 550 21.02 -37.26 -6.54
C ALA A 550 20.57 -38.37 -7.50
N GLN A 551 19.40 -38.97 -7.28
CA GLN A 551 18.82 -39.98 -8.18
C GLN A 551 18.54 -39.41 -9.59
N ARG A 552 18.01 -38.18 -9.70
CA ARG A 552 17.69 -37.55 -10.98
C ARG A 552 18.93 -37.04 -11.73
N LEU A 553 20.00 -36.68 -11.01
CA LEU A 553 21.30 -36.34 -11.59
C LEU A 553 22.08 -37.57 -12.08
N GLY A 554 21.49 -38.77 -12.00
CA GLY A 554 22.06 -40.00 -12.51
C GLY A 554 22.99 -40.73 -11.54
N LEU A 555 22.92 -40.45 -10.23
CA LEU A 555 23.68 -41.20 -9.23
C LEU A 555 23.25 -42.68 -9.25
N ASN A 556 24.23 -43.58 -9.18
CA ASN A 556 24.01 -45.03 -9.26
C ASN A 556 22.83 -45.47 -8.36
N PRO A 557 21.81 -46.17 -8.91
CA PRO A 557 20.65 -46.65 -8.15
C PRO A 557 21.00 -47.49 -6.91
N GLU A 558 22.11 -48.22 -6.92
CA GLU A 558 22.57 -48.99 -5.76
C GLU A 558 23.00 -48.08 -4.60
N ILE A 559 23.65 -46.94 -4.91
CA ILE A 559 24.04 -45.93 -3.92
C ILE A 559 22.79 -45.25 -3.35
N ILE A 560 21.80 -44.93 -4.20
CA ILE A 560 20.52 -44.36 -3.76
C ILE A 560 19.76 -45.31 -2.83
N THR A 561 19.73 -46.59 -3.20
CA THR A 561 19.05 -47.63 -2.40
C THR A 561 19.74 -47.82 -1.05
N SER A 562 21.08 -47.86 -1.04
CA SER A 562 21.89 -47.91 0.18
C SER A 562 21.72 -46.66 1.06
N ALA A 563 21.70 -45.46 0.46
CA ALA A 563 21.48 -44.21 1.17
C ALA A 563 20.09 -44.15 1.84
N ARG A 564 19.04 -44.61 1.15
CA ARG A 564 17.68 -44.72 1.72
C ARG A 564 17.61 -45.74 2.87
N GLY A 565 18.34 -46.84 2.76
CA GLY A 565 18.42 -47.87 3.79
C GLY A 565 19.15 -47.44 5.07
N ARG A 566 19.94 -46.37 5.03
CA ARG A 566 20.69 -45.83 6.19
C ARG A 566 19.96 -44.73 6.96
N LEU A 567 18.85 -44.21 6.45
CA LEU A 567 18.02 -43.26 7.19
C LEU A 567 17.34 -43.99 8.37
N SER A 568 17.46 -43.45 9.59
CA SER A 568 16.81 -44.04 10.77
C SER A 568 15.28 -44.11 10.58
N THR A 569 14.64 -45.12 11.19
CA THR A 569 13.18 -45.34 11.13
C THR A 569 12.39 -44.11 11.57
N GLN A 570 12.83 -43.40 12.62
CA GLN A 570 12.24 -42.12 13.03
C GLN A 570 12.34 -41.03 11.95
N THR A 571 13.47 -40.92 11.26
CA THR A 571 13.65 -39.92 10.18
C THR A 571 12.80 -40.25 8.96
N GLN A 572 12.64 -41.54 8.65
CA GLN A 572 11.73 -41.99 7.59
C GLN A 572 10.26 -41.74 7.93
N ASP A 573 9.85 -41.93 9.19
CA ASP A 573 8.46 -41.72 9.62
C ASP A 573 8.10 -40.23 9.68
N VAL A 574 9.01 -39.38 10.17
CA VAL A 574 8.85 -37.92 10.09
C VAL A 574 8.82 -37.46 8.63
N GLY A 575 9.68 -38.00 7.76
CA GLY A 575 9.65 -37.73 6.33
C GLY A 575 8.31 -38.08 5.69
N LYS A 576 7.80 -39.30 5.93
CA LYS A 576 6.49 -39.75 5.44
C LYS A 576 5.33 -38.91 5.98
N PHE A 577 5.39 -38.50 7.25
CA PHE A 577 4.38 -37.64 7.85
C PHE A 577 4.38 -36.26 7.19
N LEU A 578 5.56 -35.64 7.02
CA LEU A 578 5.71 -34.37 6.32
C LEU A 578 5.25 -34.47 4.85
N ASP A 579 5.58 -35.55 4.16
CA ASP A 579 5.15 -35.76 2.77
C ASP A 579 3.62 -35.89 2.63
N ARG A 580 2.95 -36.58 3.57
CA ARG A 580 1.48 -36.63 3.61
C ARG A 580 0.88 -35.25 3.88
N LEU A 581 1.44 -34.54 4.87
CA LEU A 581 0.98 -33.20 5.23
C LEU A 581 1.18 -32.21 4.06
N HIS A 582 2.26 -32.36 3.29
CA HIS A 582 2.49 -31.60 2.06
C HIS A 582 1.49 -31.95 0.95
N ALA A 583 1.15 -33.23 0.79
CA ALA A 583 0.15 -33.65 -0.19
C ALA A 583 -1.22 -33.04 0.15
N GLU A 584 -1.64 -33.11 1.41
CA GLU A 584 -2.88 -32.51 1.90
C GLU A 584 -2.88 -30.98 1.77
N LEU A 585 -1.78 -30.29 2.11
CA LEU A 585 -1.69 -28.83 1.94
C LEU A 585 -1.77 -28.41 0.47
N ARG A 586 -1.05 -29.13 -0.42
CA ARG A 586 -1.08 -28.88 -1.87
C ARG A 586 -2.50 -29.07 -2.41
N GLU A 587 -3.20 -30.14 -2.00
CA GLU A 587 -4.60 -30.33 -2.35
C GLU A 587 -5.47 -29.17 -1.86
N ALA A 588 -5.34 -28.77 -0.59
CA ALA A 588 -6.10 -27.67 -0.02
C ALA A 588 -5.89 -26.34 -0.77
N ASP A 589 -4.64 -26.01 -1.14
CA ASP A 589 -4.33 -24.80 -1.90
C ASP A 589 -4.86 -24.86 -3.32
N THR A 590 -4.78 -26.01 -4.00
CA THR A 590 -5.40 -26.17 -5.33
C THR A 590 -6.92 -26.04 -5.26
N LEU A 591 -7.55 -26.54 -4.19
CA LEU A 591 -8.98 -26.41 -3.96
C LEU A 591 -9.36 -24.94 -3.72
N ARG A 592 -8.59 -24.22 -2.91
CA ARG A 592 -8.78 -22.78 -2.67
C ARG A 592 -8.62 -21.95 -3.94
N ALA A 593 -7.60 -22.23 -4.75
CA ALA A 593 -7.40 -21.54 -6.02
C ALA A 593 -8.56 -21.80 -6.99
N LYS A 594 -9.07 -23.03 -7.06
CA LYS A 594 -10.26 -23.38 -7.85
C LYS A 594 -11.51 -22.64 -7.35
N LEU A 595 -11.72 -22.57 -6.04
CA LEU A 595 -12.83 -21.84 -5.43
C LEU A 595 -12.76 -20.34 -5.76
N GLN A 596 -11.59 -19.70 -5.59
CA GLN A 596 -11.41 -18.29 -5.93
C GLN A 596 -11.62 -18.00 -7.43
N ALA A 597 -11.16 -18.89 -8.30
CA ALA A 597 -11.41 -18.78 -9.74
C ALA A 597 -12.91 -18.87 -10.04
N ARG A 598 -13.61 -19.80 -9.39
CA ARG A 598 -15.05 -19.99 -9.55
C ARG A 598 -15.87 -18.81 -8.99
N GLU A 599 -15.45 -18.24 -7.87
CA GLU A 599 -16.05 -17.02 -7.32
C GLU A 599 -15.91 -15.83 -8.28
N LYS A 600 -14.72 -15.63 -8.86
CA LYS A 600 -14.52 -14.59 -9.88
C LYS A 600 -15.37 -14.81 -11.14
N GLU A 601 -15.54 -16.06 -11.54
CA GLU A 601 -16.38 -16.42 -12.69
C GLU A 601 -17.86 -16.14 -12.40
N LEU A 602 -18.36 -16.56 -11.24
CA LEU A 602 -19.72 -16.26 -10.77
C LEU A 602 -19.96 -14.75 -10.65
N GLU A 603 -18.98 -13.99 -10.18
CA GLU A 603 -19.10 -12.54 -10.08
C GLU A 603 -19.19 -11.87 -11.46
N ARG A 604 -18.42 -12.35 -12.45
CA ARG A 604 -18.53 -11.91 -13.84
C ARG A 604 -19.89 -12.26 -14.45
N GLU A 605 -20.38 -13.47 -14.21
CA GLU A 605 -21.68 -13.93 -14.70
C GLU A 605 -22.82 -13.10 -14.09
N LYS A 606 -22.78 -12.82 -12.79
CA LYS A 606 -23.72 -11.89 -12.13
C LYS A 606 -23.68 -10.50 -12.75
N GLN A 607 -22.49 -9.95 -13.02
CA GLN A 607 -22.36 -8.65 -13.66
C GLN A 607 -22.92 -8.64 -15.08
N GLN A 608 -22.74 -9.71 -15.84
CA GLN A 608 -23.31 -9.87 -17.18
C GLN A 608 -24.84 -9.94 -17.13
N LEU A 609 -25.41 -10.80 -16.28
CA LEU A 609 -26.86 -10.91 -16.09
C LEU A 609 -27.48 -9.59 -15.61
N ALA A 610 -26.80 -8.86 -14.71
CA ALA A 610 -27.25 -7.54 -14.27
C ALA A 610 -27.16 -6.47 -15.38
N ALA A 611 -26.21 -6.59 -16.30
CA ALA A 611 -26.13 -5.70 -17.47
C ALA A 611 -27.20 -6.04 -18.51
N GLU A 612 -27.49 -7.32 -18.73
CA GLU A 612 -28.53 -7.79 -19.65
C GLU A 612 -29.93 -7.43 -19.14
N GLY A 613 -30.23 -7.69 -17.86
CA GLY A 613 -31.48 -7.27 -17.23
C GLY A 613 -31.71 -5.75 -17.29
N ARG A 614 -30.66 -4.95 -17.11
CA ARG A 614 -30.74 -3.49 -17.29
C ARG A 614 -31.06 -3.09 -18.74
N LYS A 615 -30.49 -3.77 -19.73
CA LYS A 615 -30.78 -3.53 -21.16
C LYS A 615 -32.21 -3.91 -21.51
N GLU A 616 -32.68 -5.08 -21.07
CA GLU A 616 -34.07 -5.52 -21.29
C GLU A 616 -35.07 -4.56 -20.65
N GLN A 617 -34.81 -4.13 -19.42
CA GLN A 617 -35.70 -3.21 -18.71
C GLN A 617 -35.76 -1.85 -19.40
N GLN A 618 -34.62 -1.31 -19.88
CA GLN A 618 -34.60 -0.08 -20.69
C GLN A 618 -35.35 -0.24 -22.02
N ALA A 619 -35.21 -1.38 -22.70
CA ALA A 619 -35.93 -1.65 -23.94
C ALA A 619 -37.46 -1.68 -23.71
N LYS A 620 -37.89 -2.31 -22.62
CA LYS A 620 -39.32 -2.41 -22.23
C LYS A 620 -39.91 -1.06 -21.86
N ILE A 621 -39.15 -0.21 -21.14
CA ILE A 621 -39.54 1.17 -20.82
C ILE A 621 -39.72 1.97 -22.12
N ARG A 622 -38.75 1.93 -23.04
CA ARG A 622 -38.85 2.62 -24.33
C ARG A 622 -40.04 2.14 -25.18
N GLU A 623 -40.32 0.84 -25.17
CA GLU A 623 -41.48 0.29 -25.87
C GLU A 623 -42.80 0.80 -25.28
N MET A 624 -42.90 0.85 -23.95
CA MET A 624 -44.06 1.41 -23.25
C MET A 624 -44.24 2.91 -23.53
N GLU A 625 -43.16 3.69 -23.50
CA GLU A 625 -43.19 5.12 -23.85
C GLU A 625 -43.71 5.33 -25.28
N LYS A 626 -43.23 4.53 -26.24
CA LYS A 626 -43.67 4.61 -27.64
C LYS A 626 -45.16 4.26 -27.79
N LYS A 627 -45.65 3.24 -27.08
CA LYS A 627 -47.10 2.90 -27.07
C LYS A 627 -47.94 4.02 -26.47
N LEU A 628 -47.47 4.63 -25.38
CA LEU A 628 -48.11 5.76 -24.73
C LEU A 628 -48.20 6.99 -25.65
N GLU A 629 -47.12 7.29 -26.38
CA GLU A 629 -47.12 8.41 -27.33
C GLU A 629 -48.15 8.20 -28.44
N THR A 630 -48.26 6.99 -28.99
CA THR A 630 -49.26 6.65 -30.00
C THR A 630 -50.68 6.82 -29.46
N LEU A 631 -50.97 6.28 -28.26
CA LEU A 631 -52.28 6.44 -27.61
C LEU A 631 -52.65 7.90 -27.37
N PHE A 632 -51.69 8.75 -26.98
CA PHE A 632 -51.94 10.18 -26.84
C PHE A 632 -52.22 10.87 -28.16
N ARG A 633 -51.56 10.47 -29.26
CA ARG A 633 -51.86 11.02 -30.60
C ARG A 633 -53.25 10.63 -31.07
N ASP A 634 -53.65 9.39 -30.85
CA ASP A 634 -55.00 8.90 -31.20
C ASP A 634 -56.07 9.63 -30.37
N PHE A 635 -55.81 9.83 -29.08
CA PHE A 635 -56.70 10.60 -28.21
C PHE A 635 -56.81 12.07 -28.63
N GLU A 636 -55.69 12.72 -29.00
CA GLU A 636 -55.69 14.10 -29.52
C GLU A 636 -56.44 14.22 -30.84
N TYR A 637 -56.32 13.22 -31.72
CA TYR A 637 -57.06 13.15 -32.97
C TYR A 637 -58.57 13.10 -32.72
N HIS A 638 -59.04 12.17 -31.87
CA HIS A 638 -60.45 12.05 -31.53
C HIS A 638 -60.99 13.27 -30.76
N ALA A 639 -60.19 13.88 -29.89
CA ALA A 639 -60.59 15.10 -29.20
C ALA A 639 -60.80 16.27 -30.19
N ARG A 640 -59.93 16.42 -31.20
CA ARG A 640 -60.08 17.43 -32.26
C ARG A 640 -61.28 17.15 -33.15
N GLU A 641 -61.52 15.89 -33.49
CA GLU A 641 -62.68 15.47 -34.26
C GLU A 641 -63.99 15.82 -33.54
N ALA A 642 -64.08 15.52 -32.24
CA ALA A 642 -65.24 15.87 -31.41
C ALA A 642 -65.48 17.38 -31.31
N VAL A 643 -64.41 18.19 -31.25
CA VAL A 643 -64.51 19.66 -31.27
C VAL A 643 -65.00 20.17 -32.63
N ASN A 644 -64.53 19.60 -33.73
CA ASN A 644 -64.94 19.99 -35.08
C ASN A 644 -66.39 19.62 -35.41
N ALA A 645 -66.97 18.62 -34.74
CA ALA A 645 -68.37 18.25 -34.88
C ALA A 645 -69.35 19.26 -34.24
N VAL A 646 -68.87 20.21 -33.44
CA VAL A 646 -69.68 21.24 -32.80
C VAL A 646 -69.88 22.43 -33.74
N GLN A 647 -71.12 22.65 -34.19
CA GLN A 647 -71.45 23.70 -35.18
C GLN A 647 -71.42 25.13 -34.62
N ASP A 648 -71.57 25.30 -33.30
CA ASP A 648 -71.48 26.62 -32.65
C ASP A 648 -70.03 27.01 -32.41
N ARG A 649 -69.59 28.09 -33.07
CA ARG A 649 -68.21 28.57 -33.08
C ARG A 649 -67.73 29.05 -31.70
N ALA A 650 -68.61 29.61 -30.87
CA ALA A 650 -68.26 30.06 -29.52
C ALA A 650 -68.14 28.88 -28.55
N ALA A 651 -69.02 27.89 -28.67
CA ALA A 651 -68.98 26.66 -27.89
C ALA A 651 -67.77 25.79 -28.27
N ALA A 652 -67.49 25.61 -29.56
CA ALA A 652 -66.36 24.84 -30.07
C ALA A 652 -65.01 25.41 -29.61
N GLN A 653 -64.85 26.73 -29.62
CA GLN A 653 -63.60 27.37 -29.21
C GLN A 653 -63.34 27.28 -27.70
N LYS A 654 -64.41 27.32 -26.88
CA LYS A 654 -64.32 27.11 -25.43
C LYS A 654 -64.02 25.64 -25.10
N LEU A 655 -64.70 24.71 -25.77
CA LEU A 655 -64.49 23.27 -25.62
C LEU A 655 -63.08 22.84 -26.06
N SER A 656 -62.56 23.43 -27.14
CA SER A 656 -61.19 23.23 -27.62
C SER A 656 -60.14 23.64 -26.57
N LYS A 657 -60.26 24.85 -26.00
CA LYS A 657 -59.33 25.31 -24.96
C LYS A 657 -59.41 24.48 -23.68
N ASP A 658 -60.61 24.04 -23.29
CA ASP A 658 -60.79 23.18 -22.11
C ASP A 658 -60.27 21.76 -22.35
N ALA A 659 -60.44 21.22 -23.56
CA ALA A 659 -59.87 19.93 -23.97
C ALA A 659 -58.33 19.98 -24.00
N GLU A 660 -57.74 21.01 -24.61
CA GLU A 660 -56.28 21.20 -24.63
C GLU A 660 -55.69 21.34 -23.22
N ARG A 661 -56.34 22.12 -22.34
CA ARG A 661 -55.91 22.25 -20.93
C ARG A 661 -56.03 20.93 -20.17
N ARG A 662 -57.10 20.15 -20.38
CA ARG A 662 -57.25 18.83 -19.75
C ARG A 662 -56.24 17.83 -20.27
N ILE A 663 -55.96 17.82 -21.56
CA ILE A 663 -54.94 16.94 -22.17
C ILE A 663 -53.54 17.30 -21.65
N ALA A 664 -53.19 18.59 -21.58
CA ALA A 664 -51.93 19.03 -21.01
C ALA A 664 -51.79 18.65 -19.52
N LYS A 665 -52.87 18.79 -18.74
CA LYS A 665 -52.90 18.40 -17.32
C LYS A 665 -52.76 16.89 -17.15
N LEU A 666 -53.50 16.08 -17.91
CA LEU A 666 -53.40 14.62 -17.92
C LEU A 666 -52.01 14.15 -18.34
N ARG A 667 -51.43 14.72 -19.41
CA ARG A 667 -50.06 14.40 -19.83
C ARG A 667 -49.04 14.69 -18.73
N ARG A 668 -49.18 15.80 -18.01
CA ARG A 668 -48.27 16.15 -16.90
C ARG A 668 -48.43 15.21 -15.71
N GLU A 669 -49.66 14.98 -15.25
CA GLU A 669 -49.94 14.06 -14.13
C GLU A 669 -49.53 12.61 -14.44
N PHE A 670 -49.73 12.16 -15.68
CA PHE A 670 -49.33 10.81 -16.07
C PHE A 670 -47.81 10.67 -16.24
N ARG A 671 -47.11 11.71 -16.71
CA ARG A 671 -45.65 11.71 -16.83
C ARG A 671 -44.99 11.76 -15.44
N GLU A 672 -45.50 12.57 -14.51
CA GLU A 672 -45.08 12.56 -13.11
C GLU A 672 -45.32 11.19 -12.45
N ARG A 673 -46.48 10.56 -12.68
CA ARG A 673 -46.76 9.20 -12.17
C ARG A 673 -45.88 8.13 -12.84
N PHE A 674 -45.65 8.22 -14.15
CA PHE A 674 -44.82 7.29 -14.88
C PHE A 674 -43.35 7.39 -14.44
N ASP A 675 -42.81 8.61 -14.34
CA ASP A 675 -41.46 8.85 -13.82
C ASP A 675 -41.34 8.34 -12.38
N SER A 676 -42.34 8.56 -11.52
CA SER A 676 -42.33 7.99 -10.16
C SER A 676 -42.37 6.46 -10.13
N THR A 677 -43.11 5.82 -11.05
CA THR A 677 -43.23 4.35 -11.11
C THR A 677 -42.00 3.70 -11.74
N VAL A 678 -41.40 4.35 -12.75
CA VAL A 678 -40.17 3.92 -13.41
C VAL A 678 -38.96 4.14 -12.50
N VAL A 679 -38.87 5.27 -11.78
CA VAL A 679 -37.82 5.51 -10.78
C VAL A 679 -37.92 4.51 -9.63
N ALA A 680 -39.15 4.20 -9.15
CA ALA A 680 -39.39 3.17 -8.14
C ALA A 680 -39.00 1.75 -8.59
N HIS A 681 -39.02 1.45 -9.90
CA HIS A 681 -38.57 0.17 -10.45
C HIS A 681 -37.11 0.15 -10.92
N ALA A 682 -36.48 1.30 -11.15
CA ALA A 682 -35.12 1.39 -11.70
C ALA A 682 -34.02 1.62 -10.65
N THR A 683 -34.33 2.20 -9.48
CA THR A 683 -33.27 2.63 -8.55
C THR A 683 -33.20 1.90 -7.22
N GLY A 684 -34.14 0.99 -6.88
CA GLY A 684 -34.09 0.29 -5.58
C GLY A 684 -33.90 1.23 -4.40
N SER A 685 -34.41 2.46 -4.53
CA SER A 685 -34.08 3.63 -3.71
C SER A 685 -35.00 3.75 -2.51
N ASP A 686 -35.07 2.68 -1.72
CA ASP A 686 -35.55 2.74 -0.33
C ASP A 686 -34.40 2.60 0.68
N ARG A 687 -33.13 2.65 0.23
CA ARG A 687 -31.98 2.46 1.12
C ARG A 687 -31.38 3.74 1.71
N ASP A 688 -31.52 4.91 1.07
CA ASP A 688 -30.76 6.11 1.45
C ASP A 688 -31.54 7.45 1.36
N ASP A 689 -32.82 7.49 1.76
CA ASP A 689 -33.54 8.77 1.98
C ASP A 689 -33.60 9.13 3.48
N PRO A 690 -32.94 10.21 3.96
CA PRO A 690 -32.95 10.62 5.36
C PRO A 690 -34.32 11.14 5.88
N HIS A 691 -35.34 11.29 5.03
CA HIS A 691 -36.68 11.76 5.42
C HIS A 691 -37.82 10.79 5.12
N ALA A 692 -37.53 9.58 4.62
CA ALA A 692 -38.52 8.50 4.58
C ALA A 692 -38.73 7.91 5.98
N GLN A 693 -39.76 8.36 6.71
CA GLN A 693 -40.18 7.68 7.93
C GLN A 693 -40.87 6.36 7.56
N PRO A 694 -40.30 5.18 7.86
CA PRO A 694 -40.96 3.92 7.57
C PRO A 694 -42.24 3.86 8.39
N THR A 695 -43.37 3.59 7.72
CA THR A 695 -44.63 3.26 8.39
C THR A 695 -44.46 1.89 9.06
N LEU A 696 -43.87 1.89 10.25
CA LEU A 696 -43.68 0.70 11.08
C LEU A 696 -45.06 0.21 11.55
N VAL A 697 -45.37 -1.05 11.27
CA VAL A 697 -46.58 -1.70 11.77
C VAL A 697 -46.47 -1.78 13.31
N LYS A 698 -47.30 -1.00 14.00
CA LYS A 698 -47.18 -0.75 15.46
C LYS A 698 -47.39 -2.00 16.32
N HIS A 699 -48.09 -3.02 15.83
CA HIS A 699 -48.33 -4.26 16.56
C HIS A 699 -48.30 -5.48 15.63
N VAL A 700 -47.39 -6.41 15.92
CA VAL A 700 -47.27 -7.74 15.31
C VAL A 700 -47.18 -8.74 16.45
N ALA A 701 -48.13 -9.68 16.53
CA ALA A 701 -48.18 -10.71 17.56
C ALA A 701 -47.85 -12.09 16.96
N GLU A 702 -47.46 -13.02 17.83
CA GLU A 702 -47.30 -14.42 17.45
C GLU A 702 -48.65 -14.99 16.99
N GLY A 703 -48.67 -15.64 15.83
CA GLY A 703 -49.86 -16.15 15.15
C GLY A 703 -50.46 -15.23 14.09
N ASP A 704 -50.02 -13.98 13.99
CA ASP A 704 -50.49 -13.07 12.94
C ASP A 704 -49.98 -13.52 11.55
N THR A 705 -50.84 -13.41 10.55
CA THR A 705 -50.43 -13.60 9.15
C THR A 705 -49.95 -12.27 8.59
N VAL A 706 -48.68 -12.18 8.23
CA VAL A 706 -48.00 -10.96 7.79
C VAL A 706 -47.54 -11.08 6.35
N LYS A 707 -47.64 -9.99 5.58
CA LYS A 707 -47.06 -9.90 4.24
C LYS A 707 -45.66 -9.32 4.32
N LEU A 708 -44.70 -9.94 3.64
CA LEU A 708 -43.31 -9.49 3.67
C LEU A 708 -42.96 -8.65 2.44
N LYS A 709 -42.23 -7.56 2.63
CA LYS A 709 -41.80 -6.66 1.54
C LYS A 709 -40.79 -7.36 0.63
N SER A 710 -39.79 -8.02 1.20
CA SER A 710 -38.71 -8.71 0.48
C SER A 710 -39.16 -9.80 -0.50
N MET A 711 -40.31 -10.44 -0.26
CA MET A 711 -40.77 -11.58 -1.07
C MET A 711 -42.21 -11.45 -1.62
N GLY A 712 -42.96 -10.42 -1.20
CA GLY A 712 -44.35 -10.20 -1.63
C GLY A 712 -45.35 -11.29 -1.22
N ARG A 713 -44.93 -12.27 -0.39
CA ARG A 713 -45.73 -13.42 0.06
C ARG A 713 -46.18 -13.26 1.51
N ALA A 714 -47.31 -13.89 1.83
CA ALA A 714 -47.82 -13.97 3.19
C ALA A 714 -47.13 -15.10 3.96
N GLY A 715 -46.76 -14.83 5.20
CA GLY A 715 -46.19 -15.80 6.14
C GLY A 715 -46.80 -15.63 7.52
N VAL A 716 -46.78 -16.67 8.33
CA VAL A 716 -47.35 -16.65 9.69
C VAL A 716 -46.23 -16.43 10.69
N VAL A 717 -46.37 -15.42 11.55
CA VAL A 717 -45.41 -15.17 12.63
C VAL A 717 -45.52 -16.30 13.64
N LYS A 718 -44.48 -17.13 13.77
CA LYS A 718 -44.46 -18.23 14.74
C LYS A 718 -43.98 -17.79 16.09
N LYS A 719 -42.94 -16.95 16.12
CA LYS A 719 -42.31 -16.53 17.36
C LYS A 719 -41.74 -15.12 17.24
N LYS A 720 -41.94 -14.30 18.27
CA LYS A 720 -41.22 -13.04 18.43
C LYS A 720 -39.89 -13.35 19.09
N ILE A 721 -38.78 -13.13 18.37
CA ILE A 721 -37.44 -13.40 18.90
C ILE A 721 -36.99 -12.22 19.77
N ASP A 722 -37.15 -11.00 19.26
CA ASP A 722 -36.87 -9.75 19.97
C ASP A 722 -37.85 -8.63 19.51
N GLU A 723 -37.67 -7.38 19.96
CA GLU A 723 -38.58 -6.29 19.58
C GLU A 723 -38.58 -5.96 18.08
N ASN A 724 -37.51 -6.31 17.37
CA ASN A 724 -37.28 -5.96 15.98
C ASN A 724 -37.16 -7.18 15.04
N HIS A 725 -37.16 -8.42 15.54
CA HIS A 725 -37.07 -9.63 14.73
C HIS A 725 -38.13 -10.68 15.08
N PHE A 726 -38.74 -11.23 14.04
CA PHE A 726 -39.78 -12.24 14.10
C PHE A 726 -39.35 -13.48 13.32
N GLU A 727 -39.65 -14.67 13.85
CA GLU A 727 -39.57 -15.91 13.10
C GLU A 727 -40.89 -16.09 12.34
N VAL A 728 -40.83 -16.03 11.01
CA VAL A 728 -42.00 -16.17 10.14
C VAL A 728 -41.86 -17.44 9.32
N GLU A 729 -42.97 -18.18 9.25
CA GLU A 729 -43.08 -19.40 8.46
C GLU A 729 -43.84 -19.10 7.17
N ILE A 730 -43.21 -19.42 6.04
CA ILE A 730 -43.79 -19.28 4.70
C ILE A 730 -43.77 -20.68 4.07
N GLY A 731 -44.93 -21.33 4.01
CA GLY A 731 -45.02 -22.72 3.56
C GLY A 731 -44.22 -23.65 4.49
N SER A 732 -43.21 -24.35 3.96
CA SER A 732 -42.34 -25.27 4.72
C SER A 732 -41.04 -24.65 5.24
N MET A 733 -40.78 -23.37 4.94
CA MET A 733 -39.54 -22.69 5.31
C MET A 733 -39.76 -21.74 6.49
N LYS A 734 -38.87 -21.82 7.49
CA LYS A 734 -38.81 -20.90 8.63
C LYS A 734 -37.63 -19.96 8.48
N MET A 735 -37.83 -18.67 8.72
CA MET A 735 -36.76 -17.69 8.66
C MET A 735 -36.97 -16.53 9.61
N ARG A 736 -35.87 -15.90 10.00
CA ARG A 736 -35.85 -14.71 10.83
C ARG A 736 -35.95 -13.48 9.94
N ILE A 737 -36.96 -12.65 10.22
CA ILE A 737 -37.29 -11.44 9.47
C ILE A 737 -37.31 -10.24 10.40
N ALA A 738 -36.74 -9.12 9.94
CA ALA A 738 -36.79 -7.87 10.66
C ALA A 738 -38.18 -7.21 10.55
N ARG A 739 -38.61 -6.50 11.58
CA ARG A 739 -39.91 -5.82 11.67
C ARG A 739 -40.17 -4.85 10.52
N GLU A 740 -39.12 -4.22 10.03
CA GLU A 740 -39.14 -3.25 8.94
C GLU A 740 -39.50 -3.87 7.58
N ASP A 741 -39.26 -5.19 7.43
CA ASP A 741 -39.55 -5.99 6.25
C ASP A 741 -40.99 -6.56 6.25
N ILE A 742 -41.78 -6.27 7.30
CA ILE A 742 -43.21 -6.58 7.35
C ILE A 742 -43.99 -5.42 6.70
N ALA A 743 -44.67 -5.71 5.60
CA ALA A 743 -45.45 -4.73 4.84
C ALA A 743 -46.80 -4.43 5.50
N GLU A 744 -47.56 -5.48 5.87
CA GLU A 744 -48.90 -5.37 6.47
C GLU A 744 -49.26 -6.65 7.25
N VAL A 745 -50.10 -6.51 8.27
CA VAL A 745 -50.73 -7.67 8.97
C VAL A 745 -52.07 -7.94 8.29
N ILE A 746 -52.20 -9.10 7.66
CA ILE A 746 -53.35 -9.51 6.84
C ILE A 746 -54.48 -10.04 7.71
N ALA A 747 -54.16 -10.80 8.77
CA ALA A 747 -55.15 -11.40 9.67
C ALA A 747 -54.60 -11.48 11.10
N ARG A 748 -55.44 -11.12 12.08
CA ARG A 748 -55.14 -11.20 13.52
C ARG A 748 -55.83 -12.41 14.16
N VAL A 749 -55.20 -12.96 15.19
CA VAL A 749 -55.61 -14.18 15.92
C VAL A 749 -56.98 -14.08 16.64
N SER A 750 -57.71 -12.96 16.59
CA SER A 750 -58.96 -12.79 17.33
C SER A 750 -60.21 -13.45 16.71
N ASP A 751 -60.19 -13.92 15.47
CA ASP A 751 -61.35 -14.57 14.85
C ASP A 751 -61.15 -16.08 14.74
N SER A 752 -61.43 -16.78 15.85
CA SER A 752 -61.50 -18.25 15.90
C SER A 752 -62.90 -18.71 16.38
N PRO A 753 -63.57 -19.63 15.64
CA PRO A 753 -64.91 -20.15 15.97
C PRO A 753 -65.01 -20.88 17.32
N VAL A 754 -63.89 -21.14 17.99
CA VAL A 754 -63.79 -21.94 19.21
C VAL A 754 -64.23 -21.16 20.47
N LYS A 755 -64.23 -19.82 20.45
CA LYS A 755 -64.79 -19.00 21.55
C LYS A 755 -66.32 -18.88 21.51
N ALA A 756 -66.95 -19.03 20.35
CA ALA A 756 -68.41 -18.98 20.20
C ALA A 756 -69.10 -20.25 20.75
N ALA A 757 -68.40 -21.39 20.78
CA ALA A 757 -68.93 -22.65 21.31
C ALA A 757 -68.92 -22.69 22.86
N ARG A 758 -67.95 -22.05 23.53
CA ARG A 758 -67.90 -21.96 25.00
C ARG A 758 -68.99 -21.06 25.61
N ALA A 759 -69.54 -20.12 24.84
CA ALA A 759 -70.68 -19.30 25.26
C ALA A 759 -72.02 -20.06 25.27
N ARG A 760 -72.09 -21.28 24.70
CA ARG A 760 -73.29 -22.13 24.67
C ARG A 760 -73.28 -23.28 25.69
N GLY A 761 -72.37 -23.25 26.66
CA GLY A 761 -72.47 -24.10 27.86
C GLY A 761 -72.25 -25.61 27.65
N ILE A 762 -71.44 -26.01 26.66
CA ILE A 762 -71.09 -27.42 26.45
C ILE A 762 -69.77 -27.71 27.18
N ASN A 763 -69.84 -28.49 28.26
CA ASN A 763 -68.67 -29.04 28.94
C ASN A 763 -68.23 -30.32 28.22
N VAL A 764 -66.99 -30.33 27.72
CA VAL A 764 -66.32 -31.56 27.30
C VAL A 764 -65.03 -31.67 28.11
N SER A 765 -65.04 -32.58 29.07
CA SER A 765 -63.87 -33.07 29.79
C SER A 765 -63.16 -34.09 28.90
N LEU A 766 -61.92 -33.81 28.51
CA LEU A 766 -61.04 -34.81 27.92
C LEU A 766 -59.89 -35.06 28.89
N GLU A 767 -59.86 -36.31 29.37
CA GLU A 767 -58.75 -36.89 30.11
C GLU A 767 -57.45 -36.73 29.30
N SER A 768 -56.44 -36.26 30.03
CA SER A 768 -55.07 -36.10 29.57
C SER A 768 -54.42 -37.48 29.42
N ASP A 769 -54.18 -37.91 28.19
CA ASP A 769 -53.21 -38.97 27.88
C ASP A 769 -52.84 -38.98 26.39
N VAL A 770 -52.15 -37.95 25.89
CA VAL A 770 -51.24 -38.07 24.73
C VAL A 770 -50.16 -36.97 24.78
N SER A 771 -49.34 -36.96 25.83
CA SER A 771 -47.99 -36.40 25.71
C SER A 771 -47.09 -37.49 25.12
N ASP A 772 -46.39 -37.16 24.04
CA ASP A 772 -45.48 -38.01 23.26
C ASP A 772 -46.14 -39.02 22.31
N LEU A 773 -46.35 -38.59 21.06
CA LEU A 773 -46.18 -39.42 19.86
C LEU A 773 -46.17 -38.50 18.63
N LYS A 774 -45.05 -38.45 17.90
CA LYS A 774 -45.01 -37.96 16.51
C LYS A 774 -45.97 -38.83 15.70
N MET A 775 -47.22 -38.38 15.51
CA MET A 775 -48.17 -39.10 14.67
C MET A 775 -47.65 -39.12 13.23
N PRO A 776 -47.52 -40.30 12.59
CA PRO A 776 -47.07 -40.39 11.22
C PRO A 776 -48.11 -39.77 10.28
N THR A 777 -47.66 -39.04 9.25
CA THR A 777 -48.51 -38.45 8.21
C THR A 777 -48.99 -39.47 7.18
N GLU A 778 -48.66 -40.74 7.39
CA GLU A 778 -48.92 -41.85 6.49
C GLU A 778 -49.30 -43.13 7.26
N ILE A 779 -50.28 -43.86 6.73
CA ILE A 779 -50.62 -45.22 7.17
C ILE A 779 -50.49 -46.21 6.01
N ASN A 780 -49.92 -47.39 6.30
CA ASN A 780 -49.77 -48.48 5.33
C ASN A 780 -50.66 -49.66 5.74
N VAL A 781 -51.62 -50.01 4.88
CA VAL A 781 -52.60 -51.09 5.09
C VAL A 781 -52.46 -52.20 4.03
N ILE A 782 -51.29 -52.31 3.39
CA ILE A 782 -51.02 -53.39 2.42
C ILE A 782 -51.14 -54.76 3.11
N GLY A 783 -51.90 -55.66 2.49
CA GLY A 783 -52.06 -57.05 2.95
C GLY A 783 -53.16 -57.25 4.00
N GLN A 784 -53.86 -56.19 4.42
CA GLN A 784 -55.00 -56.29 5.32
C GLN A 784 -56.31 -56.60 4.57
N ASN A 785 -57.27 -57.22 5.27
CA ASN A 785 -58.63 -57.38 4.77
C ASN A 785 -59.38 -56.02 4.75
N VAL A 786 -60.41 -55.90 3.92
CA VAL A 786 -61.13 -54.63 3.68
C VAL A 786 -61.72 -54.05 4.97
N ASP A 787 -62.33 -54.89 5.82
CA ASP A 787 -62.99 -54.44 7.04
C ASP A 787 -61.99 -53.96 8.12
N ASP A 788 -60.81 -54.59 8.19
CA ASP A 788 -59.78 -54.21 9.14
C ASP A 788 -59.06 -52.94 8.67
N ALA A 789 -58.72 -52.86 7.39
CA ALA A 789 -58.13 -51.67 6.79
C ALA A 789 -59.04 -50.44 6.93
N THR A 790 -60.36 -50.61 6.77
CA THR A 790 -61.31 -49.50 6.90
C THR A 790 -61.36 -48.96 8.33
N ARG A 791 -61.37 -49.84 9.34
CA ARG A 791 -61.36 -49.45 10.77
C ARG A 791 -60.06 -48.77 11.19
N GLU A 792 -58.91 -49.24 10.69
CA GLU A 792 -57.63 -48.59 10.99
C GLU A 792 -57.52 -47.22 10.34
N VAL A 793 -57.96 -47.10 9.09
CA VAL A 793 -57.98 -45.83 8.36
C VAL A 793 -58.94 -44.82 9.00
N GLU A 794 -60.12 -45.25 9.47
CA GLU A 794 -61.07 -44.41 10.19
C GLU A 794 -60.42 -43.79 11.45
N LYS A 795 -59.90 -44.64 12.34
CA LYS A 795 -59.21 -44.17 13.56
C LYS A 795 -58.01 -43.28 13.27
N PHE A 796 -57.34 -43.49 12.13
CA PHE A 796 -56.21 -42.68 11.72
C PHE A 796 -56.64 -41.30 11.22
N VAL A 797 -57.70 -41.23 10.40
CA VAL A 797 -58.26 -39.98 9.89
C VAL A 797 -58.84 -39.12 11.01
N ASP A 798 -59.53 -39.72 11.99
CA ASP A 798 -60.07 -38.99 13.14
C ASP A 798 -58.96 -38.39 14.01
N ARG A 799 -57.91 -39.17 14.28
CA ARG A 799 -56.75 -38.68 15.03
C ARG A 799 -55.99 -37.60 14.26
N ALA A 800 -55.86 -37.74 12.94
CA ALA A 800 -55.23 -36.73 12.10
C ALA A 800 -56.04 -35.43 12.04
N PHE A 801 -57.38 -35.53 12.03
CA PHE A 801 -58.27 -34.37 12.10
C PHE A 801 -58.16 -33.65 13.46
N LEU A 802 -58.19 -34.41 14.57
CA LEU A 802 -57.99 -33.86 15.92
C LEU A 802 -56.60 -33.25 16.11
N ALA A 803 -55.58 -33.80 15.43
CA ALA A 803 -54.22 -33.25 15.40
C ALA A 803 -54.07 -32.05 14.44
N GLY A 804 -55.12 -31.62 13.74
CA GLY A 804 -55.11 -30.47 12.84
C GLY A 804 -54.28 -30.68 11.57
N MET A 805 -54.10 -31.92 11.11
CA MET A 805 -53.32 -32.19 9.91
C MET A 805 -54.14 -31.84 8.65
N PRO A 806 -53.62 -31.00 7.74
CA PRO A 806 -54.35 -30.61 6.54
C PRO A 806 -54.47 -31.74 5.51
N LYS A 807 -53.53 -32.69 5.52
CA LYS A 807 -53.44 -33.77 4.54
C LYS A 807 -52.77 -35.02 5.12
N VAL A 808 -53.29 -36.20 4.77
CA VAL A 808 -52.74 -37.51 5.16
C VAL A 808 -52.66 -38.47 3.99
N ARG A 809 -51.70 -39.40 4.03
CA ARG A 809 -51.47 -40.40 2.97
C ARG A 809 -51.84 -41.81 3.43
N ILE A 810 -52.55 -42.55 2.60
CA ILE A 810 -52.97 -43.93 2.87
C ILE A 810 -52.41 -44.82 1.76
N VAL A 811 -51.57 -45.79 2.13
CA VAL A 811 -50.94 -46.74 1.21
C VAL A 811 -51.67 -48.08 1.28
N HIS A 812 -52.28 -48.50 0.16
CA HIS A 812 -53.07 -49.74 0.08
C HIS A 812 -52.54 -50.74 -0.96
N GLY A 813 -51.52 -50.36 -1.73
CA GLY A 813 -50.82 -51.24 -2.68
C GLY A 813 -51.45 -51.30 -4.07
N SER A 814 -50.68 -51.74 -5.07
CA SER A 814 -51.08 -51.74 -6.50
C SER A 814 -51.73 -53.05 -6.98
N GLY A 815 -52.29 -53.86 -6.07
CA GLY A 815 -52.89 -55.18 -6.39
C GLY A 815 -54.17 -55.09 -7.26
N MET A 816 -55.11 -56.03 -7.11
CA MET A 816 -56.39 -56.06 -7.86
C MET A 816 -57.33 -54.84 -7.60
N GLY A 817 -56.88 -53.82 -6.86
CA GLY A 817 -57.59 -52.56 -6.64
C GLY A 817 -58.80 -52.64 -5.71
N ILE A 818 -58.96 -53.76 -4.99
CA ILE A 818 -60.09 -53.99 -4.07
C ILE A 818 -60.04 -53.03 -2.88
N LEU A 819 -58.91 -52.96 -2.17
CA LEU A 819 -58.70 -52.01 -1.05
C LEU A 819 -58.79 -50.56 -1.52
N ARG A 820 -58.21 -50.24 -2.69
CA ARG A 820 -58.30 -48.90 -3.30
C ARG A 820 -59.75 -48.44 -3.46
N LYS A 821 -60.60 -49.28 -4.06
CA LYS A 821 -62.01 -48.94 -4.32
C LYS A 821 -62.79 -48.81 -3.03
N ALA A 822 -62.64 -49.77 -2.11
CA ALA A 822 -63.35 -49.78 -0.84
C ALA A 822 -62.99 -48.56 0.05
N LEU A 823 -61.69 -48.30 0.26
CA LEU A 823 -61.23 -47.20 1.09
C LEU A 823 -61.59 -45.84 0.51
N ARG A 824 -61.52 -45.66 -0.81
CA ARG A 824 -61.93 -44.38 -1.44
C ARG A 824 -63.42 -44.11 -1.31
N GLN A 825 -64.25 -45.13 -1.52
CA GLN A 825 -65.69 -45.00 -1.39
C GLN A 825 -66.08 -44.70 0.07
N TYR A 826 -65.34 -45.27 1.03
CA TYR A 826 -65.49 -44.96 2.45
C TYR A 826 -65.06 -43.51 2.77
N LEU A 827 -63.83 -43.12 2.39
CA LEU A 827 -63.25 -41.81 2.70
C LEU A 827 -64.02 -40.65 2.08
N GLN A 828 -64.63 -40.83 0.90
CA GLN A 828 -65.50 -39.81 0.28
C GLN A 828 -66.77 -39.53 1.10
N LYS A 829 -67.21 -40.48 1.93
CA LYS A 829 -68.39 -40.34 2.80
C LYS A 829 -68.04 -39.91 4.22
N HIS A 830 -66.75 -39.80 4.54
CA HIS A 830 -66.29 -39.52 5.89
C HIS A 830 -66.49 -38.04 6.26
N PRO A 831 -67.05 -37.70 7.44
CA PRO A 831 -67.42 -36.32 7.79
C PRO A 831 -66.25 -35.32 7.77
N HIS A 832 -65.06 -35.78 8.12
CA HIS A 832 -63.86 -34.97 8.27
C HIS A 832 -63.03 -34.80 6.98
N VAL A 833 -63.42 -35.46 5.88
CA VAL A 833 -62.67 -35.46 4.62
C VAL A 833 -63.21 -34.38 3.67
N ALA A 834 -62.32 -33.53 3.16
CA ALA A 834 -62.63 -32.50 2.17
C ALA A 834 -62.56 -33.08 0.76
N THR A 835 -61.43 -33.68 0.41
CA THR A 835 -61.10 -34.13 -0.94
C THR A 835 -60.22 -35.38 -0.88
N VAL A 836 -60.44 -36.30 -1.82
CA VAL A 836 -59.67 -37.54 -1.95
C VAL A 836 -59.03 -37.58 -3.32
N THR A 837 -57.70 -37.52 -3.38
CA THR A 837 -56.92 -37.43 -4.62
C THR A 837 -55.93 -38.58 -4.76
N GLU A 838 -55.56 -38.91 -5.99
CA GLU A 838 -54.45 -39.81 -6.29
C GLU A 838 -53.14 -39.01 -6.37
N PRO A 839 -52.06 -39.45 -5.73
CA PRO A 839 -50.76 -38.82 -5.89
C PRO A 839 -50.17 -39.08 -7.29
N PRO A 840 -49.26 -38.21 -7.78
CA PRO A 840 -48.57 -38.41 -9.06
C PRO A 840 -47.70 -39.69 -9.06
N GLN A 841 -47.33 -40.17 -10.26
CA GLN A 841 -46.66 -41.48 -10.44
C GLN A 841 -45.34 -41.63 -9.66
N ASN A 842 -44.61 -40.54 -9.47
CA ASN A 842 -43.35 -40.49 -8.70
C ASN A 842 -43.56 -40.62 -7.18
N GLU A 843 -44.79 -40.55 -6.68
CA GLU A 843 -45.13 -40.60 -5.24
C GLU A 843 -46.04 -41.81 -4.89
N GLY A 844 -46.02 -42.85 -5.72
CA GLY A 844 -46.72 -44.12 -5.48
C GLY A 844 -48.02 -44.30 -6.27
N GLY A 845 -48.42 -43.32 -7.07
CA GLY A 845 -49.50 -43.42 -8.06
C GLY A 845 -50.76 -44.12 -7.56
N GLY A 846 -51.27 -45.06 -8.36
CA GLY A 846 -52.50 -45.80 -8.08
C GLY A 846 -52.46 -46.75 -6.87
N GLY A 847 -51.31 -46.91 -6.19
CA GLY A 847 -51.15 -47.73 -4.98
C GLY A 847 -51.28 -46.95 -3.67
N ALA A 848 -51.50 -45.63 -3.74
CA ALA A 848 -51.73 -44.76 -2.59
C ALA A 848 -52.90 -43.81 -2.83
N THR A 849 -53.41 -43.21 -1.76
CA THR A 849 -54.48 -42.22 -1.81
C THR A 849 -54.18 -41.12 -0.80
N VAL A 850 -54.28 -39.87 -1.26
CA VAL A 850 -54.03 -38.71 -0.42
C VAL A 850 -55.37 -38.04 -0.10
N VAL A 851 -55.58 -37.80 1.19
CA VAL A 851 -56.84 -37.28 1.74
C VAL A 851 -56.56 -35.92 2.35
N GLU A 852 -57.30 -34.90 1.91
CA GLU A 852 -57.32 -33.57 2.52
C GLU A 852 -58.47 -33.49 3.51
N LEU A 853 -58.20 -32.98 4.71
CA LEU A 853 -59.16 -32.90 5.80
C LEU A 853 -59.79 -31.51 5.87
N ARG A 854 -61.04 -31.43 6.34
CA ARG A 854 -61.80 -30.17 6.49
C ARG A 854 -61.38 -29.42 7.76
N VAL A 855 -60.10 -29.03 7.85
CA VAL A 855 -59.54 -28.34 9.02
C VAL A 855 -60.18 -26.98 9.23
#